data_AF-A0A0A2VPZ9-F1
#
_entry.id   AF-A0A0A2VPZ9-F1
#
_cell.length_a   1.000
_cell.length_b   1.000
_cell.length_c   1.000
_cell.angle_alpha   90.00
_cell.angle_beta   90.00
_cell.angle_gamma   90.00
#
_symmetry.space_group_name_H-M   'P 1'
#
loop_
_entity.id
_entity.type
_entity.pdbx_description
1 polymer ?
#
loop_
_entity_poly.entity_id
_entity_poly.type
_entity_poly.pdbx_seq_one_letter_code
_entity_poly.pdbx_strand_id
1 'polypeptide(L)'
;MNQEFLDHELMDEDGLPGCPLEALKLPRLRRCAFDLRTIVITGPIHPVQTFFQERLDGGVDGYNWKIQFGDSGPFVLKVFWDQKPPTPPSYYALQRECQAVAVLQLMQAALTQDNPSLGPVLVNPHPGNWEEGYDNMLAFSDEWRRRGLLDDCASSPVEIITSMPRMRKCYGWIKIKGETLYQLPLLWRPPHLRIERTSRQIQSDMEYTALVYEYVEEGENDEAAIEESLNFFRAAGFSHTRISLARNWKKSVLIDMSDIIYAGGFALAEKSVARDFNNANSITGPNTDCKTEISVEDWCPWEDFTYENIKCIIRKELGRRYKGDNEPHPLPFDLCVLREDTTQDALGRFPIPIVNYALNSGGGTEHFGRGSRCQPDAMYAPDWSVVSNSHVSTEGMLNILPGDTKISSKWWSVMLDDDDNFDEWKKVLDQIVTYLALWSTRYGFIITNTEVVVLRINRQRLHVGIAANRTRRIRRSDATIIPSSDPVSIASSEGFQDVNPLHWDFGVEYKAIPWNEHGPGKLTGKLALWALARMASYGDHSIEYSYPDLDTWRTQDTGQGIIHNTSGEKLDKPTKHTEIQERDHFLNAASGAGHDDENINSDDKDASRLEPRESEDPEPDVPQFSRAVSTGLEPGQLPDSQAAESRNTWIKVEVKKRRRDFHYRDYKGHDKSSAKSDWEAVDGGYVLRGKRHIYFTKKLP
;
A
#
# COMPACT_ATOMS: atom_id res chain seq x y z
N MET A 1 10.47 20.73 -4.82
CA MET A 1 9.28 20.51 -5.68
C MET A 1 9.48 21.36 -6.92
N ASN A 2 10.34 20.87 -7.81
CA ASN A 2 10.94 21.64 -8.90
C ASN A 2 10.80 20.86 -10.20
N GLN A 3 9.64 20.24 -10.41
CA GLN A 3 9.34 19.56 -11.67
C GLN A 3 9.20 20.62 -12.75
N GLU A 4 9.97 20.49 -13.82
CA GLU A 4 9.88 21.33 -15.00
C GLU A 4 8.55 21.03 -15.72
N PHE A 5 7.71 22.05 -15.87
CA PHE A 5 6.33 21.95 -16.38
C PHE A 5 6.06 22.88 -17.58
N LEU A 6 7.08 23.63 -17.99
CA LEU A 6 7.11 24.42 -19.22
C LEU A 6 8.08 23.75 -20.18
N ASP A 7 7.73 23.74 -21.46
CA ASP A 7 8.58 23.32 -22.56
C ASP A 7 8.87 24.53 -23.47
N HIS A 8 10.12 24.67 -23.89
CA HIS A 8 10.59 25.78 -24.71
C HIS A 8 10.34 25.58 -26.21
N GLU A 9 10.04 24.35 -26.64
CA GLU A 9 9.57 24.04 -27.98
C GLU A 9 8.26 24.76 -28.31
N LEU A 10 8.02 25.03 -29.60
CA LEU A 10 6.83 25.73 -30.05
C LEU A 10 5.62 24.80 -30.11
N MET A 11 4.45 25.36 -29.82
CA MET A 11 3.15 24.72 -30.00
C MET A 11 2.62 25.02 -31.40
N ASP A 12 3.08 24.23 -32.37
CA ASP A 12 2.59 24.20 -33.75
C ASP A 12 1.35 23.30 -33.89
N GLU A 13 0.49 23.61 -34.87
CA GLU A 13 -0.74 22.85 -35.11
C GLU A 13 -0.49 21.60 -35.96
N ASP A 14 0.51 21.64 -36.85
CA ASP A 14 0.96 20.49 -37.66
C ASP A 14 1.85 19.50 -36.87
N GLY A 15 2.33 19.91 -35.68
CA GLY A 15 3.28 19.18 -34.85
C GLY A 15 2.66 18.71 -33.53
N LEU A 16 1.52 18.03 -33.57
CA LEU A 16 1.10 17.20 -32.43
C LEU A 16 2.07 15.99 -32.34
N PRO A 17 2.87 15.85 -31.26
CA PRO A 17 3.69 14.67 -31.08
C PRO A 17 2.80 13.44 -30.84
N GLY A 18 3.37 12.24 -30.96
CA GLY A 18 2.74 11.05 -30.37
C GLY A 18 2.55 11.20 -28.86
N CYS A 19 1.99 10.19 -28.20
CA CYS A 19 1.70 10.20 -26.78
C CYS A 19 2.67 9.27 -26.01
N PRO A 20 3.98 9.60 -25.90
CA PRO A 20 4.91 8.74 -25.17
C PRO A 20 4.59 8.76 -23.68
N LEU A 21 4.67 7.60 -23.04
CA LEU A 21 4.34 7.37 -21.63
C LEU A 21 5.02 8.37 -20.67
N GLU A 22 6.27 8.74 -20.93
CA GLU A 22 7.01 9.70 -20.08
C GLU A 22 6.49 11.15 -20.17
N ALA A 23 5.87 11.55 -21.30
CA ALA A 23 5.26 12.88 -21.41
C ALA A 23 3.96 12.98 -20.60
N LEU A 24 3.19 11.88 -20.46
CA LEU A 24 2.02 11.82 -19.58
C LEU A 24 2.40 11.77 -18.10
N LYS A 25 3.54 11.15 -17.74
CA LYS A 25 4.08 11.18 -16.37
C LYS A 25 4.64 12.55 -15.99
N LEU A 26 5.37 13.19 -16.91
CA LEU A 26 6.06 14.46 -16.70
C LEU A 26 5.53 15.53 -17.68
N PRO A 27 4.24 15.91 -17.61
CA PRO A 27 3.63 16.81 -18.59
C PRO A 27 4.21 18.21 -18.52
N ARG A 28 4.51 18.75 -19.70
CA ARG A 28 5.08 20.09 -19.91
C ARG A 28 4.27 20.81 -20.99
N LEU A 29 3.94 22.07 -20.77
CA LEU A 29 3.21 22.86 -21.76
C LEU A 29 4.20 23.51 -22.74
N ARG A 30 4.01 23.32 -24.05
CA ARG A 30 4.80 23.99 -25.09
C ARG A 30 4.56 25.50 -25.15
N ARG A 31 5.52 26.23 -25.69
CA ARG A 31 5.52 27.70 -25.81
C ARG A 31 4.68 28.15 -27.00
N CYS A 32 3.97 29.27 -26.87
CA CYS A 32 3.10 29.76 -27.93
C CYS A 32 3.88 30.14 -29.20
N ALA A 33 3.34 29.72 -30.36
CA ALA A 33 3.92 29.92 -31.68
C ALA A 33 3.58 31.28 -32.33
N PHE A 34 2.62 32.03 -31.79
CA PHE A 34 2.30 33.37 -32.29
C PHE A 34 3.46 34.36 -32.09
N ASP A 35 3.62 35.32 -33.00
CA ASP A 35 4.66 36.34 -32.90
C ASP A 35 4.35 37.32 -31.75
N LEU A 36 5.04 37.15 -30.63
CA LEU A 36 4.86 37.95 -29.42
C LEU A 36 5.18 39.44 -29.61
N ARG A 37 5.77 39.84 -30.75
CA ARG A 37 5.98 41.25 -31.12
C ARG A 37 4.70 41.92 -31.65
N THR A 38 3.70 41.14 -32.05
CA THR A 38 2.42 41.64 -32.59
C THR A 38 1.26 41.56 -31.58
N ILE A 39 1.55 41.19 -30.32
CA ILE A 39 0.55 41.11 -29.26
C ILE A 39 -0.01 42.49 -28.90
N VAL A 40 -1.34 42.62 -28.94
CA VAL A 40 -2.07 43.82 -28.52
C VAL A 40 -3.11 43.41 -27.49
N ILE A 41 -3.09 44.04 -26.31
CA ILE A 41 -4.15 43.90 -25.30
C ILE A 41 -5.30 44.82 -25.70
N THR A 42 -6.42 44.24 -26.10
CA THR A 42 -7.56 44.97 -26.69
C THR A 42 -8.60 45.39 -25.67
N GLY A 43 -8.60 44.77 -24.48
CA GLY A 43 -9.45 45.20 -23.37
C GLY A 43 -9.69 44.12 -22.30
N PRO A 44 -10.57 44.41 -21.33
CA PRO A 44 -11.09 43.43 -20.38
C PRO A 44 -11.92 42.33 -21.08
N ILE A 45 -12.12 41.20 -20.39
CA ILE A 45 -13.06 40.15 -20.81
C ILE A 45 -14.50 40.67 -20.73
N HIS A 46 -14.88 41.26 -19.60
CA HIS A 46 -16.19 41.91 -19.41
C HIS A 46 -16.04 43.44 -19.44
N PRO A 47 -16.66 44.18 -20.38
CA PRO A 47 -16.44 45.62 -20.54
C PRO A 47 -17.08 46.51 -19.46
N VAL A 48 -17.76 45.93 -18.46
CA VAL A 48 -18.43 46.66 -17.38
C VAL A 48 -17.90 46.16 -16.04
N GLN A 49 -16.97 46.91 -15.45
CA GLN A 49 -16.60 46.74 -14.04
C GLN A 49 -17.77 47.21 -13.15
N THR A 50 -18.60 46.27 -12.70
CA THR A 50 -19.47 46.49 -11.55
C THR A 50 -18.63 46.52 -10.27
N PHE A 51 -18.93 47.43 -9.33
CA PHE A 51 -18.30 47.41 -8.00
C PHE A 51 -18.63 46.15 -7.17
N PHE A 52 -19.63 45.37 -7.62
CA PHE A 52 -19.96 44.06 -7.08
C PHE A 52 -19.08 42.96 -7.70
N GLN A 53 -18.63 42.01 -6.89
CA GLN A 53 -17.60 41.00 -7.21
C GLN A 53 -18.01 39.97 -8.28
N GLU A 54 -19.23 40.03 -8.81
CA GLU A 54 -19.84 39.01 -9.67
C GLU A 54 -19.23 38.93 -11.07
N ARG A 55 -18.50 39.97 -11.52
CA ARG A 55 -17.91 40.07 -12.87
C ARG A 55 -16.46 40.57 -12.86
N LEU A 56 -15.62 39.92 -12.08
CA LEU A 56 -14.16 40.10 -12.15
C LEU A 56 -13.57 39.24 -13.27
N ASP A 57 -12.69 39.81 -14.08
CA ASP A 57 -11.92 39.08 -15.11
C ASP A 57 -10.78 38.22 -14.52
N GLY A 58 -10.70 38.11 -13.19
CA GLY A 58 -9.68 37.35 -12.48
C GLY A 58 -10.15 36.87 -11.12
N GLY A 59 -9.36 35.99 -10.51
CA GLY A 59 -9.68 35.30 -9.27
C GLY A 59 -8.45 34.93 -8.47
N VAL A 60 -8.49 33.76 -7.81
CA VAL A 60 -7.42 33.27 -6.92
C VAL A 60 -6.10 33.04 -7.67
N ASP A 61 -6.19 32.59 -8.92
CA ASP A 61 -5.05 32.08 -9.70
C ASP A 61 -4.36 33.16 -10.54
N GLY A 62 -5.14 34.05 -11.15
CA GLY A 62 -4.67 35.07 -12.08
C GLY A 62 -5.76 36.03 -12.55
N TYR A 63 -5.43 36.80 -13.59
CA TYR A 63 -6.32 37.76 -14.25
C TYR A 63 -6.28 37.59 -15.77
N ASN A 64 -7.39 37.88 -16.45
CA ASN A 64 -7.57 37.65 -17.88
C ASN A 64 -7.78 38.95 -18.66
N TRP A 65 -7.29 38.99 -19.90
CA TRP A 65 -7.56 40.07 -20.87
C TRP A 65 -7.90 39.52 -22.24
N LYS A 66 -8.63 40.28 -23.05
CA LYS A 66 -8.73 40.05 -24.50
C LYS A 66 -7.46 40.54 -25.18
N ILE A 67 -6.92 39.74 -26.08
CA ILE A 67 -5.74 40.08 -26.88
C ILE A 67 -5.95 39.74 -28.37
N GLN A 68 -5.11 40.32 -29.22
CA GLN A 68 -4.93 39.97 -30.63
C GLN A 68 -3.44 39.81 -30.95
N PHE A 69 -3.12 39.10 -32.03
CA PHE A 69 -1.76 38.99 -32.59
C PHE A 69 -1.81 39.44 -34.05
N GLY A 70 -1.41 40.70 -34.30
CA GLY A 70 -1.73 41.36 -35.58
C GLY A 70 -3.24 41.38 -35.81
N ASP A 71 -3.68 40.99 -37.01
CA ASP A 71 -5.11 40.93 -37.36
C ASP A 71 -5.84 39.69 -36.78
N SER A 72 -5.13 38.76 -36.13
CA SER A 72 -5.70 37.50 -35.61
C SER A 72 -6.24 37.64 -34.19
N GLY A 73 -7.47 37.17 -33.96
CA GLY A 73 -8.10 37.03 -32.65
C GLY A 73 -9.63 37.25 -32.71
N PRO A 74 -10.31 37.49 -31.56
CA PRO A 74 -9.73 37.66 -30.22
C PRO A 74 -9.27 36.35 -29.57
N PHE A 75 -8.25 36.46 -28.74
CA PHE A 75 -7.78 35.43 -27.81
C PHE A 75 -7.86 35.94 -26.37
N VAL A 76 -7.54 35.09 -25.40
CA VAL A 76 -7.45 35.43 -23.98
C VAL A 76 -6.02 35.23 -23.48
N LEU A 77 -5.52 36.22 -22.73
CA LEU A 77 -4.28 36.16 -21.98
C LEU A 77 -4.59 35.95 -20.49
N LYS A 78 -4.29 34.77 -19.93
CA LYS A 78 -4.37 34.51 -18.48
C LYS A 78 -2.99 34.71 -17.84
N VAL A 79 -2.85 35.73 -16.99
CA VAL A 79 -1.60 36.04 -16.26
C VAL A 79 -1.74 35.65 -14.80
N PHE A 80 -0.82 34.84 -14.29
CA PHE A 80 -0.87 34.27 -12.94
C PHE A 80 -0.20 35.17 -11.92
N TRP A 81 -0.77 35.29 -10.72
CA TRP A 81 -0.14 36.07 -9.65
C TRP A 81 1.14 35.41 -9.14
N ASP A 82 1.11 34.09 -8.97
CA ASP A 82 2.26 33.29 -8.52
C ASP A 82 3.11 32.84 -9.69
N GLN A 83 4.35 33.34 -9.72
CA GLN A 83 5.37 33.00 -10.73
C GLN A 83 6.43 32.03 -10.20
N LYS A 84 6.25 31.57 -8.96
CA LYS A 84 7.05 30.59 -8.22
C LYS A 84 6.09 29.84 -7.28
N PRO A 85 6.40 28.60 -6.85
CA PRO A 85 5.64 27.98 -5.76
C PRO A 85 5.73 28.83 -4.48
N PRO A 86 4.72 28.75 -3.60
CA PRO A 86 4.73 29.46 -2.31
C PRO A 86 5.80 28.90 -1.34
N THR A 87 5.84 29.44 -0.13
CA THR A 87 6.70 28.94 0.97
C THR A 87 5.82 28.51 2.14
N PRO A 88 5.81 27.21 2.54
CA PRO A 88 6.50 26.08 1.92
C PRO A 88 5.97 25.77 0.50
N PRO A 89 6.75 25.12 -0.38
CA PRO A 89 6.33 24.85 -1.75
C PRO A 89 5.11 23.92 -1.80
N SER A 90 4.09 24.32 -2.55
CA SER A 90 2.88 23.54 -2.81
C SER A 90 2.44 23.68 -4.26
N TYR A 91 1.43 22.90 -4.66
CA TYR A 91 0.97 22.82 -6.05
C TYR A 91 0.11 24.04 -6.43
N TYR A 92 0.77 25.04 -7.02
CA TYR A 92 0.24 26.37 -7.32
C TYR A 92 -0.36 26.48 -8.73
N ALA A 93 -1.21 27.49 -8.92
CA ALA A 93 -2.07 27.69 -10.10
C ALA A 93 -1.35 27.51 -11.46
N LEU A 94 -0.28 28.27 -11.70
CA LEU A 94 0.47 28.25 -12.96
C LEU A 94 1.00 26.84 -13.29
N GLN A 95 1.48 26.09 -12.30
CA GLN A 95 1.94 24.72 -12.51
C GLN A 95 0.74 23.78 -12.78
N ARG A 96 -0.34 23.91 -11.99
CA ARG A 96 -1.56 23.09 -12.12
C ARG A 96 -2.12 23.17 -13.53
N GLU A 97 -2.35 24.38 -14.01
CA GLU A 97 -3.04 24.63 -15.27
C GLU A 97 -2.17 24.28 -16.48
N CYS A 98 -0.86 24.58 -16.45
CA CYS A 98 0.07 24.13 -17.49
C CYS A 98 0.08 22.60 -17.63
N GLN A 99 0.14 21.86 -16.51
CA GLN A 99 0.20 20.40 -16.54
C GLN A 99 -1.14 19.77 -16.98
N ALA A 100 -2.28 20.30 -16.50
CA ALA A 100 -3.59 19.84 -16.94
C ALA A 100 -3.80 20.03 -18.45
N VAL A 101 -3.46 21.21 -18.99
CA VAL A 101 -3.55 21.48 -20.43
C VAL A 101 -2.58 20.60 -21.24
N ALA A 102 -1.35 20.39 -20.78
CA ALA A 102 -0.39 19.53 -21.47
C ALA A 102 -0.87 18.06 -21.57
N VAL A 103 -1.51 17.53 -20.52
CA VAL A 103 -2.13 16.20 -20.57
C VAL A 103 -3.30 16.16 -21.55
N LEU A 104 -4.18 17.17 -21.54
CA LEU A 104 -5.28 17.26 -22.53
C LEU A 104 -4.76 17.30 -23.97
N GLN A 105 -3.63 17.97 -24.23
CA GLN A 105 -2.99 18.01 -25.55
C GLN A 105 -2.40 16.66 -25.97
N LEU A 106 -1.75 15.93 -25.06
CA LEU A 106 -1.24 14.57 -25.30
C LEU A 106 -2.39 13.56 -25.56
N MET A 107 -3.50 13.70 -24.84
CA MET A 107 -4.71 12.88 -25.06
C MET A 107 -5.38 13.21 -26.39
N GLN A 108 -5.51 14.49 -26.72
CA GLN A 108 -6.05 14.94 -28.01
C GLN A 108 -5.22 14.38 -29.17
N ALA A 109 -3.88 14.45 -29.06
CA ALA A 109 -2.95 13.90 -30.04
C ALA A 109 -3.14 12.39 -30.22
N ALA A 110 -3.16 11.62 -29.13
CA ALA A 110 -3.38 10.18 -29.15
C ALA A 110 -4.66 9.78 -29.90
N LEU A 111 -5.77 10.51 -29.67
CA LEU A 111 -7.05 10.26 -30.32
C LEU A 111 -7.08 10.67 -31.80
N THR A 112 -6.26 11.64 -32.22
CA THR A 112 -6.12 12.04 -33.64
C THR A 112 -5.07 11.24 -34.42
N GLN A 113 -4.26 10.42 -33.76
CA GLN A 113 -3.11 9.73 -34.34
C GLN A 113 -3.54 8.50 -35.16
N ASP A 114 -3.64 8.66 -36.48
CA ASP A 114 -3.81 7.56 -37.43
C ASP A 114 -2.51 6.73 -37.55
N ASN A 115 -2.36 5.75 -36.66
CA ASN A 115 -1.23 4.83 -36.63
C ASN A 115 -1.73 3.39 -36.40
N PRO A 116 -1.76 2.51 -37.43
CA PRO A 116 -2.29 1.15 -37.33
C PRO A 116 -1.43 0.19 -36.49
N SER A 117 -0.30 0.65 -35.91
CA SER A 117 0.49 -0.11 -34.94
C SER A 117 0.11 0.15 -33.47
N LEU A 118 -0.88 1.03 -33.22
CA LEU A 118 -1.42 1.33 -31.90
C LEU A 118 -2.84 0.78 -31.76
N GLY A 119 -3.15 0.16 -30.63
CA GLY A 119 -4.51 -0.23 -30.27
C GLY A 119 -5.43 0.95 -29.91
N PRO A 120 -6.70 0.66 -29.61
CA PRO A 120 -7.63 1.65 -29.06
C PRO A 120 -7.17 2.17 -27.68
N VAL A 121 -7.66 3.35 -27.29
CA VAL A 121 -7.56 3.82 -25.91
C VAL A 121 -8.62 3.10 -25.08
N LEU A 122 -8.19 2.18 -24.21
CA LEU A 122 -9.04 1.36 -23.35
C LEU A 122 -8.98 1.87 -21.91
N VAL A 123 -10.12 2.28 -21.36
CA VAL A 123 -10.22 2.81 -19.99
C VAL A 123 -11.21 2.00 -19.14
N ASN A 124 -11.05 2.04 -17.82
CA ASN A 124 -12.16 1.78 -16.90
C ASN A 124 -13.18 2.93 -17.05
N PRO A 125 -14.45 2.70 -17.43
CA PRO A 125 -15.45 3.77 -17.57
C PRO A 125 -15.80 4.45 -16.24
N HIS A 126 -15.54 3.78 -15.11
CA HIS A 126 -15.94 4.23 -13.77
C HIS A 126 -14.76 4.10 -12.80
N PRO A 127 -13.64 4.85 -12.97
CA PRO A 127 -12.52 4.80 -12.04
C PRO A 127 -13.01 5.19 -10.64
N GLY A 128 -12.80 4.29 -9.68
CA GLY A 128 -13.24 4.45 -8.29
C GLY A 128 -12.20 5.11 -7.39
N ASN A 129 -10.93 5.07 -7.79
CA ASN A 129 -9.78 5.51 -7.01
C ASN A 129 -8.71 6.17 -7.91
N TRP A 130 -7.64 6.66 -7.27
CA TRP A 130 -6.54 7.36 -7.94
C TRP A 130 -5.77 6.50 -8.94
N GLU A 131 -5.55 5.22 -8.64
CA GLU A 131 -4.81 4.30 -9.51
C GLU A 131 -5.59 4.02 -10.79
N GLU A 132 -6.88 3.72 -10.71
CA GLU A 132 -7.72 3.52 -11.89
C GLU A 132 -7.83 4.79 -12.75
N GLY A 133 -7.84 5.97 -12.13
CA GLY A 133 -7.71 7.24 -12.87
C GLY A 133 -6.32 7.42 -13.51
N TYR A 134 -5.25 6.99 -12.84
CA TYR A 134 -3.89 7.07 -13.36
C TYR A 134 -3.65 6.10 -14.51
N ASP A 135 -4.07 4.84 -14.40
CA ASP A 135 -4.01 3.86 -15.48
C ASP A 135 -4.85 4.28 -16.69
N ASN A 136 -6.06 4.82 -16.47
CA ASN A 136 -6.87 5.42 -17.52
C ASN A 136 -6.13 6.57 -18.24
N MET A 137 -5.42 7.42 -17.50
CA MET A 137 -4.59 8.49 -18.07
C MET A 137 -3.41 7.91 -18.86
N LEU A 138 -2.75 6.85 -18.35
CA LEU A 138 -1.64 6.18 -19.05
C LEU A 138 -2.12 5.39 -20.30
N ALA A 139 -3.37 4.95 -20.35
CA ALA A 139 -3.94 4.20 -21.48
C ALA A 139 -4.01 5.00 -22.80
N PHE A 140 -3.89 6.33 -22.74
CA PHE A 140 -3.71 7.17 -23.93
C PHE A 140 -2.32 7.02 -24.57
N SER A 141 -1.33 6.51 -23.82
CA SER A 141 0.04 6.43 -24.32
C SER A 141 0.24 5.40 -25.42
N ASP A 142 1.11 5.70 -26.38
CA ASP A 142 1.50 4.79 -27.45
C ASP A 142 2.03 3.45 -26.89
N GLU A 143 2.72 3.46 -25.74
CA GLU A 143 3.18 2.26 -25.02
C GLU A 143 2.04 1.36 -24.54
N TRP A 144 1.02 1.92 -23.90
CA TRP A 144 -0.12 1.13 -23.39
C TRP A 144 -1.01 0.65 -24.52
N ARG A 145 -1.26 1.51 -25.51
CA ARG A 145 -2.00 1.14 -26.74
C ARG A 145 -1.32 0.02 -27.52
N ARG A 146 0.02 -0.09 -27.47
CA ARG A 146 0.77 -1.23 -28.02
C ARG A 146 0.61 -2.52 -27.19
N ARG A 147 0.47 -2.43 -25.86
CA ARG A 147 0.21 -3.60 -24.99
C ARG A 147 -1.20 -4.17 -25.16
N GLY A 148 -2.20 -3.29 -25.31
CA GLY A 148 -3.60 -3.69 -25.55
C GLY A 148 -3.86 -4.46 -26.86
N LEU A 149 -2.84 -4.66 -27.71
CA LEU A 149 -2.88 -5.54 -28.89
C LEU A 149 -2.42 -6.97 -28.60
N LEU A 150 -1.97 -7.28 -27.37
CA LEU A 150 -1.31 -8.55 -27.01
C LEU A 150 -2.05 -9.33 -25.90
N ASP A 151 -2.77 -8.66 -25.01
CA ASP A 151 -3.44 -9.28 -23.86
C ASP A 151 -4.95 -9.49 -24.10
N ASP A 152 -5.31 -10.70 -24.52
CA ASP A 152 -6.69 -11.17 -24.81
C ASP A 152 -7.53 -11.43 -23.52
N CYS A 153 -7.20 -10.76 -22.40
CA CYS A 153 -7.53 -11.21 -21.05
C CYS A 153 -7.91 -10.07 -20.07
N ALA A 154 -8.97 -9.33 -20.39
CA ALA A 154 -9.58 -8.35 -19.48
C ALA A 154 -10.86 -8.92 -18.83
N SER A 155 -10.85 -9.09 -17.51
CA SER A 155 -12.00 -9.56 -16.72
C SER A 155 -12.92 -8.45 -16.19
N SER A 156 -12.58 -7.18 -16.47
CA SER A 156 -13.34 -5.99 -16.10
C SER A 156 -13.94 -5.32 -17.35
N PRO A 157 -15.11 -4.67 -17.26
CA PRO A 157 -15.67 -3.91 -18.37
C PRO A 157 -14.79 -2.69 -18.68
N VAL A 158 -14.22 -2.66 -19.87
CA VAL A 158 -13.46 -1.52 -20.41
C VAL A 158 -14.28 -0.77 -21.47
N GLU A 159 -14.10 0.53 -21.55
CA GLU A 159 -14.67 1.40 -22.57
C GLU A 159 -13.59 1.87 -23.55
N ILE A 160 -13.97 2.03 -24.83
CA ILE A 160 -13.09 2.56 -25.88
C ILE A 160 -13.36 4.06 -25.99
N ILE A 161 -12.38 4.90 -25.62
CA ILE A 161 -12.45 6.34 -25.94
C ILE A 161 -12.02 6.52 -27.40
N THR A 162 -12.94 6.99 -28.23
CA THR A 162 -12.70 7.30 -29.67
C THR A 162 -12.64 8.81 -29.96
N SER A 163 -13.11 9.65 -29.05
CA SER A 163 -13.25 11.10 -29.26
C SER A 163 -13.06 11.88 -27.97
N MET A 164 -12.70 13.15 -28.11
CA MET A 164 -12.61 14.12 -27.03
C MET A 164 -13.74 15.15 -27.19
N PRO A 165 -14.52 15.49 -26.15
CA PRO A 165 -15.48 16.58 -26.21
C PRO A 165 -14.77 17.93 -26.32
N ARG A 166 -15.53 19.02 -26.57
CA ARG A 166 -14.97 20.33 -26.95
C ARG A 166 -14.20 21.01 -25.82
N MET A 167 -12.91 20.65 -25.69
CA MET A 167 -11.95 21.31 -24.82
C MET A 167 -11.65 22.74 -25.28
N ARG A 168 -11.33 23.63 -24.33
CA ARG A 168 -10.87 24.99 -24.64
C ARG A 168 -9.46 24.96 -25.24
N LYS A 169 -9.29 25.45 -26.47
CA LYS A 169 -7.98 25.47 -27.13
C LYS A 169 -7.01 26.40 -26.39
N CYS A 170 -5.91 25.84 -25.90
CA CYS A 170 -4.75 26.58 -25.45
C CYS A 170 -3.71 26.61 -26.56
N TYR A 171 -3.10 27.78 -26.77
CA TYR A 171 -2.03 28.01 -27.74
C TYR A 171 -0.64 28.02 -27.07
N GLY A 172 -0.55 27.70 -25.78
CA GLY A 172 0.70 27.56 -25.04
C GLY A 172 1.05 28.79 -24.18
N TRP A 173 2.22 28.73 -23.55
CA TRP A 173 2.68 29.78 -22.63
C TRP A 173 3.51 30.87 -23.32
N ILE A 174 3.50 32.06 -22.72
CA ILE A 174 4.33 33.21 -23.09
C ILE A 174 4.95 33.87 -21.86
N LYS A 175 5.92 34.76 -22.09
CA LYS A 175 6.35 35.76 -21.11
C LYS A 175 5.77 37.13 -21.46
N ILE A 176 5.36 37.88 -20.44
CA ILE A 176 4.95 39.28 -20.56
C ILE A 176 5.54 40.09 -19.39
N LYS A 177 6.02 41.30 -19.66
CA LYS A 177 6.53 42.19 -18.63
C LYS A 177 5.38 42.84 -17.86
N GLY A 178 5.54 42.94 -16.54
CA GLY A 178 4.63 43.70 -15.68
C GLY A 178 4.51 45.16 -16.12
N GLU A 179 5.59 45.77 -16.62
CA GLU A 179 5.61 47.09 -17.25
C GLU A 179 4.52 47.25 -18.33
N THR A 180 4.39 46.28 -19.24
CA THR A 180 3.37 46.30 -20.30
C THR A 180 1.95 46.29 -19.73
N LEU A 181 1.71 45.50 -18.68
CA LEU A 181 0.44 45.46 -17.95
C LEU A 181 0.18 46.75 -17.15
N TYR A 182 1.23 47.41 -16.67
CA TYR A 182 1.19 48.71 -15.98
C TYR A 182 0.97 49.90 -16.91
N GLN A 183 1.23 49.76 -18.21
CA GLN A 183 0.94 50.81 -19.20
C GLN A 183 -0.52 50.81 -19.66
N LEU A 184 -1.31 49.78 -19.35
CA LEU A 184 -2.72 49.69 -19.70
C LEU A 184 -3.58 50.84 -19.10
N PRO A 185 -4.72 51.20 -19.73
CA PRO A 185 -5.72 52.10 -19.15
C PRO A 185 -6.12 51.66 -17.73
N LEU A 186 -6.36 52.62 -16.83
CA LEU A 186 -6.60 52.35 -15.41
C LEU A 186 -7.75 51.34 -15.17
N LEU A 187 -8.83 51.45 -15.96
CA LEU A 187 -10.02 50.57 -15.90
C LEU A 187 -9.77 49.16 -16.45
N TRP A 188 -8.61 48.89 -17.06
CA TRP A 188 -8.22 47.57 -17.56
C TRP A 188 -7.15 46.92 -16.68
N ARG A 189 -6.65 47.62 -15.65
CA ARG A 189 -5.66 47.07 -14.73
C ARG A 189 -6.31 46.09 -13.76
N PRO A 190 -5.57 45.08 -13.27
CA PRO A 190 -6.11 44.20 -12.25
C PRO A 190 -6.29 45.00 -10.96
N PRO A 191 -7.41 44.84 -10.24
CA PRO A 191 -7.57 45.46 -8.93
C PRO A 191 -6.57 44.86 -7.93
N HIS A 192 -6.25 45.61 -6.87
CA HIS A 192 -5.53 45.06 -5.72
C HIS A 192 -6.44 44.04 -5.03
N LEU A 193 -6.11 42.76 -5.16
CA LEU A 193 -6.92 41.67 -4.60
C LEU A 193 -6.30 41.19 -3.28
N ARG A 194 -6.99 41.43 -2.18
CA ARG A 194 -6.69 40.78 -0.90
C ARG A 194 -7.49 39.49 -0.79
N ILE A 195 -6.81 38.37 -1.05
CA ILE A 195 -7.39 37.03 -0.96
C ILE A 195 -6.83 36.40 0.33
N GLU A 196 -7.73 36.12 1.28
CA GLU A 196 -7.39 35.71 2.64
C GLU A 196 -6.38 36.68 3.32
N ARG A 197 -5.17 36.19 3.62
CA ARG A 197 -4.06 36.96 4.20
C ARG A 197 -3.10 37.53 3.15
N THR A 198 -3.25 37.15 1.88
CA THR A 198 -2.29 37.45 0.82
C THR A 198 -2.74 38.61 -0.06
N SER A 199 -1.83 39.58 -0.25
CA SER A 199 -1.99 40.70 -1.18
C SER A 199 -1.55 40.26 -2.58
N ARG A 200 -2.46 40.26 -3.55
CA ARG A 200 -2.18 39.97 -4.97
C ARG A 200 -2.23 41.25 -5.80
N GLN A 201 -1.13 41.51 -6.51
CA GLN A 201 -1.01 42.58 -7.50
C GLN A 201 0.06 42.19 -8.53
N ILE A 202 -0.08 42.69 -9.76
CA ILE A 202 1.04 42.75 -10.71
C ILE A 202 2.09 43.75 -10.18
N GLN A 203 3.36 43.55 -10.49
CA GLN A 203 4.48 44.43 -10.18
C GLN A 203 5.19 44.82 -11.50
N SER A 204 5.57 46.08 -11.68
CA SER A 204 6.03 46.60 -12.98
C SER A 204 7.40 46.05 -13.42
N ASP A 205 8.24 45.70 -12.46
CA ASP A 205 9.61 45.20 -12.60
C ASP A 205 9.70 43.66 -12.76
N MET A 206 8.59 42.95 -12.53
CA MET A 206 8.52 41.50 -12.71
C MET A 206 8.20 41.09 -14.15
N GLU A 207 8.68 39.91 -14.55
CA GLU A 207 8.21 39.20 -15.75
C GLU A 207 7.27 38.06 -15.35
N TYR A 208 6.13 37.97 -16.04
CA TYR A 208 5.08 37.00 -15.77
C TYR A 208 4.99 35.96 -16.88
N THR A 209 4.89 34.69 -16.48
CA THR A 209 4.40 33.59 -17.31
C THR A 209 2.89 33.71 -17.42
N ALA A 210 2.38 33.63 -18.65
CA ALA A 210 0.97 33.74 -18.97
C ALA A 210 0.59 32.69 -20.02
N LEU A 211 -0.68 32.30 -20.06
CA LEU A 211 -1.22 31.35 -21.04
C LEU A 211 -2.10 32.06 -22.07
N VAL A 212 -1.97 31.65 -23.33
CA VAL A 212 -2.80 32.12 -24.43
C VAL A 212 -3.86 31.07 -24.73
N TYR A 213 -5.14 31.46 -24.69
CA TYR A 213 -6.28 30.59 -24.97
C TYR A 213 -7.19 31.20 -26.04
N GLU A 214 -8.03 30.38 -26.66
CA GLU A 214 -9.15 30.90 -27.44
C GLU A 214 -10.12 31.75 -26.59
N TYR A 215 -10.74 32.74 -27.21
CA TYR A 215 -11.84 33.48 -26.61
C TYR A 215 -13.15 32.71 -26.81
N VAL A 216 -13.69 32.17 -25.71
CA VAL A 216 -15.05 31.63 -25.67
C VAL A 216 -16.00 32.77 -25.32
N GLU A 217 -16.99 33.01 -26.17
CA GLU A 217 -18.02 34.03 -25.95
C GLU A 217 -18.96 33.64 -24.80
N GLU A 218 -19.61 34.63 -24.19
CA GLU A 218 -20.75 34.38 -23.29
C GLU A 218 -21.88 33.67 -24.05
N GLY A 219 -22.54 32.73 -23.37
CA GLY A 219 -23.71 32.03 -23.89
C GLY A 219 -24.22 31.02 -22.87
N GLU A 220 -25.45 30.56 -23.07
CA GLU A 220 -26.07 29.52 -22.26
C GLU A 220 -25.29 28.20 -22.38
N ASN A 221 -25.37 27.38 -21.34
CA ASN A 221 -24.74 26.06 -21.30
C ASN A 221 -25.81 24.99 -21.52
N ASP A 222 -25.58 24.09 -22.47
CA ASP A 222 -26.26 22.81 -22.57
C ASP A 222 -25.71 21.86 -21.50
N GLU A 223 -26.58 21.36 -20.63
CA GLU A 223 -26.25 20.43 -19.54
C GLU A 223 -25.67 19.11 -20.08
N ALA A 224 -26.13 18.62 -21.23
CA ALA A 224 -25.66 17.36 -21.81
C ALA A 224 -24.22 17.45 -22.31
N ALA A 225 -23.83 18.57 -22.92
CA ALA A 225 -22.45 18.82 -23.36
C ALA A 225 -21.48 19.08 -22.18
N ILE A 226 -21.99 19.61 -21.06
CA ILE A 226 -21.23 19.64 -19.81
C ILE A 226 -21.08 18.22 -19.24
N GLU A 227 -22.14 17.43 -19.18
CA GLU A 227 -22.08 16.04 -18.69
C GLU A 227 -21.15 15.16 -19.54
N GLU A 228 -21.17 15.28 -20.87
CA GLU A 228 -20.19 14.65 -21.77
C GLU A 228 -18.75 15.03 -21.40
N SER A 229 -18.50 16.32 -21.16
CA SER A 229 -17.18 16.83 -20.76
C SER A 229 -16.74 16.32 -19.38
N LEU A 230 -17.64 16.30 -18.39
CA LEU A 230 -17.39 15.76 -17.04
C LEU A 230 -17.13 14.25 -17.07
N ASN A 231 -17.89 13.50 -17.87
CA ASN A 231 -17.71 12.06 -18.04
C ASN A 231 -16.38 11.76 -18.76
N PHE A 232 -16.00 12.51 -19.79
CA PHE A 232 -14.68 12.41 -20.39
C PHE A 232 -13.57 12.73 -19.38
N PHE A 233 -13.67 13.82 -18.61
CA PHE A 233 -12.66 14.17 -17.61
C PHE A 233 -12.47 13.03 -16.60
N ARG A 234 -13.56 12.47 -16.08
CA ARG A 234 -13.53 11.31 -15.18
C ARG A 234 -12.90 10.09 -15.84
N ALA A 235 -13.37 9.70 -17.03
CA ALA A 235 -12.91 8.53 -17.76
C ALA A 235 -11.43 8.65 -18.17
N ALA A 236 -10.94 9.86 -18.48
CA ALA A 236 -9.54 10.13 -18.81
C ALA A 236 -8.63 10.34 -17.58
N GLY A 237 -9.14 10.18 -16.35
CA GLY A 237 -8.31 10.24 -15.14
C GLY A 237 -8.13 11.63 -14.52
N PHE A 238 -8.96 12.61 -14.88
CA PHE A 238 -9.00 13.89 -14.17
C PHE A 238 -9.93 13.82 -12.96
N SER A 239 -9.56 14.58 -11.93
CA SER A 239 -10.37 14.86 -10.75
C SER A 239 -10.78 16.33 -10.75
N HIS A 240 -12.01 16.62 -10.35
CA HIS A 240 -12.48 18.01 -10.18
C HIS A 240 -12.03 18.58 -8.83
N THR A 241 -11.72 19.87 -8.80
CA THR A 241 -11.55 20.58 -7.53
C THR A 241 -12.87 20.58 -6.76
N ARG A 242 -12.83 20.83 -5.44
CA ARG A 242 -14.05 20.93 -4.60
C ARG A 242 -14.97 22.11 -5.00
N ILE A 243 -14.59 22.93 -6.00
CA ILE A 243 -15.23 24.21 -6.34
C ILE A 243 -15.24 24.45 -7.87
N SER A 244 -15.57 23.46 -8.71
CA SER A 244 -15.89 23.73 -10.11
C SER A 244 -17.15 24.61 -10.19
N LEU A 245 -17.00 25.88 -10.57
CA LEU A 245 -18.10 26.86 -10.54
C LEU A 245 -18.82 26.92 -11.88
N ALA A 246 -20.16 27.01 -11.86
CA ALA A 246 -20.96 27.16 -13.09
C ALA A 246 -20.53 28.35 -13.98
N ARG A 247 -20.01 29.43 -13.39
CA ARG A 247 -19.47 30.61 -14.12
C ARG A 247 -18.21 30.32 -14.94
N ASN A 248 -17.52 29.21 -14.65
CA ASN A 248 -16.32 28.77 -15.36
C ASN A 248 -16.69 27.95 -16.61
N TRP A 249 -17.98 27.71 -16.88
CA TRP A 249 -18.48 27.09 -18.10
C TRP A 249 -19.19 28.12 -18.97
N LYS A 250 -18.81 28.24 -20.24
CA LYS A 250 -19.41 29.17 -21.21
C LYS A 250 -19.64 28.45 -22.53
N LYS A 251 -20.86 28.47 -23.07
CA LYS A 251 -21.26 27.66 -24.25
C LYS A 251 -20.85 26.19 -24.10
N SER A 252 -21.04 25.65 -22.89
CA SER A 252 -20.63 24.31 -22.42
C SER A 252 -19.13 23.99 -22.47
N VAL A 253 -18.26 24.97 -22.66
CA VAL A 253 -16.79 24.80 -22.59
C VAL A 253 -16.27 25.27 -21.23
N LEU A 254 -15.48 24.43 -20.55
CA LEU A 254 -14.75 24.79 -19.34
C LEU A 254 -13.64 25.81 -19.68
N ILE A 255 -13.67 26.99 -19.07
CA ILE A 255 -12.73 28.08 -19.36
C ILE A 255 -11.55 28.17 -18.40
N ASP A 256 -11.70 27.66 -17.17
CA ASP A 256 -10.66 27.69 -16.14
C ASP A 256 -10.10 26.28 -15.95
N MET A 257 -8.90 26.01 -16.48
CA MET A 257 -8.32 24.67 -16.47
C MET A 257 -7.67 24.32 -15.12
N SER A 258 -7.72 25.22 -14.13
CA SER A 258 -7.44 24.91 -12.73
C SER A 258 -8.58 24.14 -12.03
N ASP A 259 -9.79 24.11 -12.58
CA ASP A 259 -10.92 23.36 -12.00
C ASP A 259 -10.78 21.83 -12.12
N ILE A 260 -9.81 21.36 -12.90
CA ILE A 260 -9.46 19.95 -13.09
C ILE A 260 -8.00 19.67 -12.69
N ILE A 261 -7.74 18.48 -12.18
CA ILE A 261 -6.41 17.99 -11.80
C ILE A 261 -6.26 16.58 -12.39
N TYR A 262 -5.34 16.43 -13.35
CA TYR A 262 -4.95 15.16 -13.95
C TYR A 262 -4.42 14.18 -12.88
N ALA A 263 -4.52 12.86 -13.08
CA ALA A 263 -4.15 11.88 -12.07
C ALA A 263 -2.71 12.04 -11.54
N GLY A 264 -1.72 12.29 -12.42
CA GLY A 264 -0.34 12.56 -11.98
C GLY A 264 -0.12 13.89 -11.25
N GLY A 265 -1.16 14.73 -11.12
CA GLY A 265 -1.14 16.00 -10.41
C GLY A 265 -1.21 15.84 -8.89
N PHE A 266 -0.57 16.76 -8.15
CA PHE A 266 -0.43 16.67 -6.70
C PHE A 266 -1.72 17.01 -5.94
N ALA A 267 -2.68 16.07 -5.93
CA ALA A 267 -3.91 16.13 -5.11
C ALA A 267 -4.02 15.02 -4.04
N LEU A 268 -3.28 13.91 -4.18
CA LEU A 268 -3.30 12.79 -3.21
C LEU A 268 -1.90 12.32 -2.75
N ALA A 269 -0.83 12.94 -3.24
CA ALA A 269 0.55 12.69 -2.80
C ALA A 269 0.99 13.64 -1.66
N GLU A 270 0.14 13.84 -0.64
CA GLU A 270 0.44 14.72 0.49
C GLU A 270 1.55 14.14 1.40
N LYS A 271 2.73 14.73 1.23
CA LYS A 271 3.89 14.62 2.11
C LYS A 271 3.49 14.76 3.60
N SER A 272 3.91 13.83 4.44
CA SER A 272 3.75 13.93 5.90
C SER A 272 4.46 15.17 6.45
N VAL A 273 3.85 15.89 7.39
CA VAL A 273 4.50 16.99 8.13
C VAL A 273 5.67 16.46 8.97
N ALA A 274 5.61 15.22 9.42
CA ALA A 274 6.65 14.61 10.27
C ALA A 274 8.04 14.56 9.61
N ARG A 275 8.12 14.62 8.27
CA ARG A 275 9.40 14.70 7.53
C ARG A 275 10.12 16.04 7.71
N ASP A 276 9.39 17.09 8.11
CA ASP A 276 9.87 18.46 8.29
C ASP A 276 10.13 18.76 9.79
N PHE A 277 10.02 17.76 10.67
CA PHE A 277 10.38 17.88 12.09
C PHE A 277 11.88 18.17 12.26
N ASN A 278 12.19 19.15 13.11
CA ASN A 278 13.52 19.66 13.35
C ASN A 278 14.09 19.12 14.66
N ASN A 279 15.10 18.26 14.55
CA ASN A 279 15.80 17.62 15.66
C ASN A 279 17.08 18.33 16.13
N ALA A 280 17.39 19.53 15.61
CA ALA A 280 18.65 20.24 15.90
C ALA A 280 18.83 20.66 17.38
N ASN A 281 17.78 20.54 18.20
CA ASN A 281 17.81 20.78 19.65
C ASN A 281 17.27 19.58 20.46
N SER A 282 17.14 18.40 19.85
CA SER A 282 16.68 17.19 20.56
C SER A 282 17.66 16.76 21.63
N ILE A 283 17.17 16.24 22.75
CA ILE A 283 18.03 15.71 23.80
C ILE A 283 18.81 14.48 23.33
N THR A 284 20.02 14.33 23.83
CA THR A 284 20.85 13.12 23.73
C THR A 284 20.96 12.47 25.11
N GLY A 285 21.40 11.20 25.13
CA GLY A 285 21.45 10.37 26.35
C GLY A 285 20.62 9.09 26.19
N PRO A 286 20.66 8.19 27.19
CA PRO A 286 20.12 6.84 27.04
C PRO A 286 18.60 6.78 26.87
N ASN A 287 18.14 5.65 26.33
CA ASN A 287 16.76 5.21 26.36
C ASN A 287 16.38 4.72 27.77
N THR A 288 15.08 4.72 28.06
CA THR A 288 14.56 4.18 29.32
C THR A 288 14.69 2.67 29.32
N ASP A 289 15.29 2.12 30.37
CA ASP A 289 15.40 0.67 30.59
C ASP A 289 14.05 0.08 31.03
N CYS A 290 13.62 -1.02 30.41
CA CYS A 290 12.36 -1.70 30.70
C CYS A 290 12.64 -2.95 31.54
N LYS A 291 12.09 -3.02 32.75
CA LYS A 291 12.34 -4.11 33.71
C LYS A 291 11.54 -5.37 33.38
N THR A 292 11.94 -6.05 32.31
CA THR A 292 11.30 -7.26 31.78
C THR A 292 12.21 -8.49 31.91
N GLU A 293 11.65 -9.68 31.68
CA GLU A 293 12.41 -10.93 31.48
C GLU A 293 12.63 -11.22 29.98
N ILE A 294 11.94 -10.50 29.09
CA ILE A 294 12.08 -10.62 27.63
C ILE A 294 13.45 -10.08 27.19
N SER A 295 14.16 -10.85 26.38
CA SER A 295 15.43 -10.45 25.78
C SER A 295 15.41 -10.66 24.27
N VAL A 296 15.33 -9.57 23.51
CA VAL A 296 15.51 -9.53 22.06
C VAL A 296 17.00 -9.34 21.76
N GLU A 297 17.60 -10.29 21.04
CA GLU A 297 19.03 -10.22 20.64
C GLU A 297 19.21 -9.80 19.18
N ASP A 298 18.22 -10.08 18.32
CA ASP A 298 18.22 -9.71 16.90
C ASP A 298 16.81 -9.38 16.39
N TRP A 299 16.75 -8.89 15.14
CA TRP A 299 15.53 -8.81 14.34
C TRP A 299 15.87 -8.98 12.87
N CYS A 300 14.88 -9.32 12.03
CA CYS A 300 15.10 -9.53 10.60
C CYS A 300 14.09 -8.73 9.73
N PRO A 301 14.40 -8.47 8.45
CA PRO A 301 13.51 -7.72 7.58
C PRO A 301 12.19 -8.45 7.34
N TRP A 302 11.08 -7.78 7.62
CA TRP A 302 9.73 -8.23 7.23
C TRP A 302 9.57 -8.00 5.72
N GLU A 303 10.01 -8.96 4.91
CA GLU A 303 10.08 -8.76 3.46
C GLU A 303 8.70 -8.59 2.82
N ASP A 304 7.68 -9.32 3.29
CA ASP A 304 6.32 -9.25 2.77
C ASP A 304 5.62 -7.91 3.00
N PHE A 305 6.09 -7.07 3.92
CA PHE A 305 5.47 -5.78 4.23
C PHE A 305 5.87 -4.72 3.18
N THR A 306 5.38 -4.93 1.95
CA THR A 306 5.63 -4.09 0.78
C THR A 306 4.41 -3.25 0.42
N TYR A 307 4.63 -2.18 -0.36
CA TYR A 307 3.55 -1.37 -0.92
C TYR A 307 2.56 -2.22 -1.74
N GLU A 308 3.05 -3.07 -2.64
CA GLU A 308 2.19 -3.85 -3.55
C GLU A 308 1.40 -4.94 -2.81
N ASN A 309 2.01 -5.63 -1.83
CA ASN A 309 1.31 -6.66 -1.03
C ASN A 309 0.19 -6.02 -0.20
N ILE A 310 0.49 -4.95 0.55
CA ILE A 310 -0.51 -4.19 1.33
C ILE A 310 -1.64 -3.69 0.43
N LYS A 311 -1.29 -3.15 -0.74
CA LYS A 311 -2.23 -2.63 -1.73
C LYS A 311 -3.10 -3.72 -2.35
N CYS A 312 -2.58 -4.94 -2.55
CA CYS A 312 -3.37 -6.09 -2.99
C CYS A 312 -4.40 -6.49 -1.91
N ILE A 313 -3.90 -6.81 -0.72
CA ILE A 313 -4.64 -7.39 0.42
C ILE A 313 -5.80 -6.49 0.89
N ILE A 314 -5.64 -5.17 0.85
CA ILE A 314 -6.65 -4.19 1.30
C ILE A 314 -6.98 -3.13 0.24
N ARG A 315 -6.92 -3.51 -1.05
CA ARG A 315 -7.32 -2.68 -2.21
C ARG A 315 -8.71 -2.04 -2.04
N LYS A 316 -9.65 -2.84 -1.54
CA LYS A 316 -11.08 -2.51 -1.39
C LYS A 316 -11.35 -1.42 -0.34
N GLU A 317 -10.49 -1.33 0.66
CA GLU A 317 -10.53 -0.31 1.72
C GLU A 317 -9.75 0.93 1.30
N LEU A 318 -8.58 0.76 0.67
CA LEU A 318 -7.77 1.84 0.10
C LEU A 318 -8.49 2.59 -1.04
N GLY A 319 -9.32 1.89 -1.81
CA GLY A 319 -10.13 2.47 -2.88
C GLY A 319 -11.32 3.31 -2.39
N ARG A 320 -11.57 3.41 -1.08
CA ARG A 320 -12.71 4.20 -0.55
C ARG A 320 -12.35 5.67 -0.45
N ARG A 321 -13.30 6.53 -0.86
CA ARG A 321 -13.15 8.00 -0.76
C ARG A 321 -12.87 8.44 0.68
N TYR A 322 -11.70 9.05 0.89
CA TYR A 322 -11.32 9.72 2.13
C TYR A 322 -12.32 10.83 2.50
N LYS A 323 -12.70 10.89 3.79
CA LYS A 323 -13.73 11.80 4.34
C LYS A 323 -13.20 12.78 5.39
N GLY A 324 -11.91 12.75 5.69
CA GLY A 324 -11.29 13.71 6.61
C GLY A 324 -10.89 15.02 5.94
N ASP A 325 -10.31 15.92 6.74
CA ASP A 325 -9.60 17.09 6.26
C ASP A 325 -8.13 16.75 5.91
N ASN A 326 -7.46 17.68 5.24
CA ASN A 326 -6.05 17.59 4.86
C ASN A 326 -5.13 17.79 6.08
N GLU A 327 -3.84 17.46 5.96
CA GLU A 327 -2.88 17.58 7.06
C GLU A 327 -2.70 19.06 7.48
N PRO A 328 -2.91 19.43 8.77
CA PRO A 328 -2.86 20.83 9.19
C PRO A 328 -1.50 21.47 8.90
N HIS A 329 -1.48 22.72 8.41
CA HIS A 329 -0.22 23.43 8.19
C HIS A 329 0.48 23.70 9.54
N PRO A 330 1.74 23.26 9.72
CA PRO A 330 2.49 23.47 10.95
C PRO A 330 3.00 24.91 11.06
N LEU A 331 3.06 25.43 12.29
CA LEU A 331 3.87 26.61 12.61
C LEU A 331 5.33 26.18 12.90
N PRO A 332 6.33 27.08 12.78
CA PRO A 332 7.74 26.71 12.98
C PRO A 332 8.06 26.05 14.33
N PHE A 333 7.35 26.42 15.40
CA PHE A 333 7.50 25.79 16.72
C PHE A 333 6.80 24.43 16.84
N ASP A 334 5.78 24.14 16.00
CA ASP A 334 5.12 22.83 15.98
C ASP A 334 6.02 21.73 15.36
N LEU A 335 7.12 22.13 14.70
CA LEU A 335 8.14 21.26 14.12
C LEU A 335 9.32 21.01 15.07
N CYS A 336 9.41 21.71 16.22
CA CYS A 336 10.55 21.61 17.13
C CYS A 336 10.42 20.41 18.08
N VAL A 337 10.97 19.27 17.68
CA VAL A 337 11.00 18.05 18.48
C VAL A 337 12.21 18.03 19.43
N LEU A 338 11.97 18.14 20.73
CA LEU A 338 13.02 18.20 21.75
C LEU A 338 13.21 16.86 22.47
N ARG A 339 12.14 16.08 22.56
CA ARG A 339 11.95 14.93 23.45
C ARG A 339 10.86 13.99 22.91
N GLU A 340 10.79 12.80 23.48
CA GLU A 340 9.78 11.77 23.18
C GLU A 340 8.34 12.32 23.32
N ASP A 341 8.02 13.03 24.41
CA ASP A 341 6.73 13.69 24.64
C ASP A 341 6.36 14.72 23.56
N THR A 342 7.26 15.66 23.24
CA THR A 342 7.05 16.68 22.18
C THR A 342 6.92 16.06 20.79
N THR A 343 7.58 14.92 20.56
CA THR A 343 7.48 14.16 19.30
C THR A 343 6.12 13.48 19.21
N GLN A 344 5.65 12.91 20.32
CA GLN A 344 4.33 12.30 20.42
C GLN A 344 3.20 13.33 20.19
N ASP A 345 3.32 14.51 20.78
CA ASP A 345 2.39 15.63 20.58
C ASP A 345 2.30 16.06 19.10
N ALA A 346 3.45 16.21 18.44
CA ALA A 346 3.51 16.60 17.02
C ALA A 346 2.93 15.50 16.11
N LEU A 347 3.29 14.23 16.33
CA LEU A 347 2.72 13.07 15.61
C LEU A 347 1.20 12.99 15.79
N GLY A 348 0.72 13.20 17.03
CA GLY A 348 -0.70 13.19 17.39
C GLY A 348 -1.50 14.36 16.78
N ARG A 349 -0.82 15.42 16.32
CA ARG A 349 -1.43 16.63 15.75
C ARG A 349 -1.41 16.67 14.22
N PHE A 350 -0.46 16.00 13.56
CA PHE A 350 -0.31 16.05 12.10
C PHE A 350 -0.61 14.70 11.40
N PRO A 351 0.29 13.68 11.36
CA PRO A 351 0.03 12.46 10.59
C PRO A 351 -1.06 11.55 11.19
N ILE A 352 -1.15 11.42 12.51
CA ILE A 352 -2.06 10.45 13.16
C ILE A 352 -3.55 10.77 12.92
N PRO A 353 -4.02 12.04 12.99
CA PRO A 353 -5.38 12.39 12.59
C PRO A 353 -5.74 11.94 11.16
N ILE A 354 -4.80 12.04 10.21
CA ILE A 354 -5.00 11.61 8.82
C ILE A 354 -5.13 10.08 8.72
N VAL A 355 -4.31 9.34 9.48
CA VAL A 355 -4.44 7.87 9.60
C VAL A 355 -5.81 7.49 10.19
N ASN A 356 -6.25 8.14 11.27
CA ASN A 356 -7.55 7.89 11.90
C ASN A 356 -8.74 8.21 10.97
N TYR A 357 -8.69 9.33 10.23
CA TYR A 357 -9.70 9.62 9.22
C TYR A 357 -9.69 8.62 8.05
N ALA A 358 -8.51 8.10 7.67
CA ALA A 358 -8.41 7.07 6.64
C ALA A 358 -8.95 5.71 7.10
N LEU A 359 -8.75 5.31 8.37
CA LEU A 359 -9.34 4.09 8.95
C LEU A 359 -10.87 4.16 8.95
N ASN A 360 -11.43 5.26 9.47
CA ASN A 360 -12.87 5.53 9.46
C ASN A 360 -13.44 5.63 8.02
N SER A 361 -12.70 6.22 7.08
CA SER A 361 -13.10 6.26 5.66
C SER A 361 -13.09 4.88 5.00
N GLY A 362 -12.16 4.02 5.38
CA GLY A 362 -12.10 2.60 5.06
C GLY A 362 -13.28 1.79 5.63
N GLY A 363 -14.09 2.37 6.52
CA GLY A 363 -15.17 1.68 7.22
C GLY A 363 -14.69 0.82 8.40
N GLY A 364 -13.47 1.07 8.89
CA GLY A 364 -12.98 0.51 10.14
C GLY A 364 -13.48 1.27 11.37
N THR A 365 -13.36 0.65 12.54
CA THR A 365 -13.59 1.30 13.84
C THR A 365 -12.28 1.58 14.60
N GLU A 366 -11.16 1.39 13.92
CA GLU A 366 -9.80 1.54 14.42
C GLU A 366 -9.46 3.01 14.70
N HIS A 367 -8.84 3.27 15.84
CA HIS A 367 -8.41 4.61 16.22
C HIS A 367 -7.07 4.60 16.97
N PHE A 368 -6.02 5.19 16.40
CA PHE A 368 -4.77 5.48 17.11
C PHE A 368 -4.99 6.54 18.20
N GLY A 369 -4.33 6.39 19.34
CA GLY A 369 -4.35 7.35 20.45
C GLY A 369 -3.27 7.04 21.49
N ARG A 370 -3.23 7.80 22.60
CA ARG A 370 -2.33 7.51 23.73
C ARG A 370 -2.59 6.10 24.26
N GLY A 371 -1.56 5.37 24.68
CA GLY A 371 -1.69 4.07 25.32
C GLY A 371 -2.44 4.12 26.65
N SER A 372 -2.29 5.23 27.39
CA SER A 372 -2.93 5.51 28.69
C SER A 372 -4.47 5.58 28.69
N ARG A 373 -5.14 5.42 27.54
CA ARG A 373 -6.60 5.22 27.48
C ARG A 373 -7.02 3.76 27.71
N CYS A 374 -6.08 2.82 27.60
CA CYS A 374 -6.28 1.39 27.81
C CYS A 374 -5.62 0.98 29.15
N GLN A 375 -6.18 -0.02 29.83
CA GLN A 375 -5.61 -0.64 31.04
C GLN A 375 -5.34 -2.11 30.69
N PRO A 376 -4.15 -2.68 31.02
CA PRO A 376 -3.75 -2.87 32.41
C PRO A 376 -2.37 -2.29 32.80
N ASP A 377 -2.08 -2.38 34.10
CA ASP A 377 -0.84 -2.08 34.84
C ASP A 377 -0.04 -0.81 34.48
N ALA A 378 0.13 0.06 35.48
CA ALA A 378 0.97 1.27 35.37
C ALA A 378 2.47 0.96 35.21
N MET A 379 2.92 -0.28 35.45
CA MET A 379 4.30 -0.72 35.26
C MET A 379 4.74 -0.74 33.78
N TYR A 380 3.81 -0.97 32.84
CA TYR A 380 4.12 -1.16 31.41
C TYR A 380 3.16 -0.40 30.49
N ALA A 381 2.98 0.90 30.72
CA ALA A 381 2.19 1.75 29.82
C ALA A 381 2.95 2.01 28.50
N PRO A 382 2.41 1.65 27.32
CA PRO A 382 2.94 2.12 26.03
C PRO A 382 2.53 3.57 25.78
N ASP A 383 3.33 4.28 24.98
CA ASP A 383 2.99 5.63 24.54
C ASP A 383 1.70 5.63 23.70
N TRP A 384 1.56 4.67 22.79
CA TRP A 384 0.48 4.57 21.83
C TRP A 384 -0.34 3.29 22.00
N SER A 385 -1.58 3.37 21.53
CA SER A 385 -2.45 2.23 21.31
C SER A 385 -3.22 2.38 20.01
N VAL A 386 -3.76 1.27 19.51
CA VAL A 386 -4.96 1.26 18.67
C VAL A 386 -6.06 0.49 19.40
N VAL A 387 -7.29 0.97 19.28
CA VAL A 387 -8.50 0.30 19.77
C VAL A 387 -9.47 0.20 18.60
N SER A 388 -10.39 -0.78 18.61
CA SER A 388 -11.46 -0.89 17.62
C SER A 388 -12.72 -1.45 18.30
N ASN A 389 -13.91 -1.05 17.84
CA ASN A 389 -15.18 -1.47 18.47
C ASN A 389 -15.43 -2.98 18.39
N SER A 390 -14.74 -3.69 17.48
CA SER A 390 -14.73 -5.16 17.40
C SER A 390 -13.92 -5.84 18.51
N HIS A 391 -13.08 -5.09 19.24
CA HIS A 391 -12.09 -5.60 20.21
C HIS A 391 -12.19 -4.81 21.53
N VAL A 392 -13.13 -5.22 22.37
CA VAL A 392 -13.45 -4.60 23.67
C VAL A 392 -13.45 -5.70 24.73
N SER A 393 -12.81 -5.44 25.88
CA SER A 393 -12.80 -6.38 27.01
C SER A 393 -13.91 -6.04 28.02
N THR A 394 -14.13 -6.91 29.00
CA THR A 394 -15.01 -6.64 30.15
C THR A 394 -14.53 -5.48 31.02
N GLU A 395 -13.27 -5.06 30.89
CA GLU A 395 -12.61 -4.04 31.72
C GLU A 395 -12.40 -2.71 30.96
N GLY A 396 -12.51 -2.70 29.63
CA GLY A 396 -12.43 -1.48 28.83
C GLY A 396 -12.01 -1.71 27.37
N MET A 397 -11.33 -0.71 26.81
CA MET A 397 -10.78 -0.80 25.45
C MET A 397 -9.51 -1.66 25.43
N LEU A 398 -9.48 -2.71 24.61
CA LEU A 398 -8.29 -3.52 24.38
C LEU A 398 -7.33 -2.77 23.44
N ASN A 399 -6.03 -2.71 23.80
CA ASN A 399 -5.01 -2.23 22.88
C ASN A 399 -4.57 -3.35 21.93
N ILE A 400 -5.08 -3.33 20.71
CA ILE A 400 -4.77 -4.36 19.69
C ILE A 400 -3.45 -4.13 18.95
N LEU A 401 -2.89 -2.91 19.04
CA LEU A 401 -1.63 -2.53 18.41
C LEU A 401 -0.93 -1.45 19.27
N PRO A 402 -0.12 -1.87 20.27
CA PRO A 402 0.72 -0.97 21.03
C PRO A 402 1.82 -0.34 20.16
N GLY A 403 2.28 0.84 20.58
CA GLY A 403 3.45 1.46 20.00
C GLY A 403 4.16 2.42 20.94
N ASP A 404 5.41 2.73 20.61
CA ASP A 404 6.33 3.50 21.45
C ASP A 404 6.92 4.70 20.68
N THR A 405 7.08 5.86 21.32
CA THR A 405 7.73 7.03 20.69
C THR A 405 9.20 7.09 21.08
N LYS A 406 10.07 7.25 20.08
CA LYS A 406 11.49 7.55 20.27
C LYS A 406 11.90 8.78 19.47
N ILE A 407 13.11 9.29 19.75
CA ILE A 407 13.71 10.40 19.00
C ILE A 407 14.96 9.93 18.29
N SER A 408 15.19 10.42 17.08
CA SER A 408 16.28 9.98 16.20
C SER A 408 17.68 10.34 16.72
N SER A 409 17.77 11.07 17.84
CA SER A 409 18.99 11.36 18.60
C SER A 409 19.28 10.35 19.70
N LYS A 410 18.40 9.34 19.88
CA LYS A 410 18.51 8.25 20.85
C LYS A 410 18.34 6.85 20.27
N TRP A 411 17.58 6.71 19.18
CA TRP A 411 17.27 5.41 18.58
C TRP A 411 16.91 5.56 17.10
N TRP A 412 17.34 4.60 16.29
CA TRP A 412 16.99 4.45 14.88
C TRP A 412 17.06 2.97 14.50
N SER A 413 16.43 2.57 13.40
CA SER A 413 16.34 1.16 12.98
C SER A 413 17.72 0.50 12.78
N VAL A 414 18.61 1.09 11.98
CA VAL A 414 19.98 0.58 11.73
C VAL A 414 20.96 0.80 12.90
N MET A 415 20.49 0.85 14.15
CA MET A 415 21.33 0.92 15.35
C MET A 415 21.84 -0.46 15.79
N LEU A 416 21.19 -1.55 15.35
CA LEU A 416 21.67 -2.92 15.57
C LEU A 416 23.04 -3.19 14.93
N ASP A 417 23.37 -2.49 13.84
CA ASP A 417 24.64 -2.63 13.12
C ASP A 417 25.81 -1.85 13.76
N ASP A 418 25.62 -1.27 14.96
CA ASP A 418 26.55 -0.41 15.67
C ASP A 418 26.84 -0.96 17.08
N ASP A 419 27.99 -1.64 17.24
CA ASP A 419 28.45 -2.27 18.49
C ASP A 419 28.44 -1.30 19.69
N ASP A 420 28.73 0.00 19.47
CA ASP A 420 28.78 1.02 20.53
C ASP A 420 27.36 1.45 21.01
N ASN A 421 26.31 1.13 20.26
CA ASN A 421 24.92 1.52 20.53
C ASN A 421 23.94 0.34 20.67
N PHE A 422 24.40 -0.92 20.57
CA PHE A 422 23.56 -2.12 20.70
C PHE A 422 22.68 -2.12 21.97
N ASP A 423 23.25 -1.79 23.13
CA ASP A 423 22.51 -1.71 24.41
C ASP A 423 21.36 -0.67 24.37
N GLU A 424 21.50 0.41 23.60
CA GLU A 424 20.47 1.44 23.45
C GLU A 424 19.40 1.07 22.42
N TRP A 425 19.77 0.30 21.38
CA TRP A 425 18.81 -0.35 20.49
C TRP A 425 17.96 -1.37 21.24
N LYS A 426 18.63 -2.24 22.01
CA LYS A 426 18.05 -3.38 22.71
C LYS A 426 16.98 -2.98 23.73
N LYS A 427 17.23 -1.94 24.54
CA LYS A 427 16.23 -1.42 25.52
C LYS A 427 14.88 -1.10 24.89
N VAL A 428 14.88 -0.51 23.69
CA VAL A 428 13.64 -0.14 22.98
C VAL A 428 12.94 -1.38 22.41
N LEU A 429 13.70 -2.38 21.96
CA LEU A 429 13.16 -3.66 21.49
C LEU A 429 12.55 -4.49 22.63
N ASP A 430 13.25 -4.62 23.75
CA ASP A 430 12.76 -5.29 24.95
C ASP A 430 11.51 -4.57 25.49
N GLN A 431 11.49 -3.23 25.46
CA GLN A 431 10.32 -2.41 25.81
C GLN A 431 9.10 -2.68 24.90
N ILE A 432 9.25 -2.58 23.57
CA ILE A 432 8.09 -2.78 22.66
C ILE A 432 7.60 -4.23 22.66
N VAL A 433 8.49 -5.23 22.69
CA VAL A 433 8.07 -6.64 22.74
C VAL A 433 7.40 -6.97 24.08
N THR A 434 7.81 -6.35 25.19
CA THR A 434 7.09 -6.44 26.47
C THR A 434 5.66 -5.90 26.37
N TYR A 435 5.43 -4.80 25.64
CA TYR A 435 4.06 -4.33 25.38
C TYR A 435 3.25 -5.32 24.54
N LEU A 436 3.84 -5.90 23.48
CA LEU A 436 3.15 -6.86 22.62
C LEU A 436 2.77 -8.14 23.38
N ALA A 437 3.68 -8.65 24.21
CA ALA A 437 3.46 -9.78 25.08
C ALA A 437 2.34 -9.50 26.11
N LEU A 438 2.41 -8.37 26.82
CA LEU A 438 1.40 -7.95 27.80
C LEU A 438 0.00 -7.86 27.18
N TRP A 439 -0.11 -7.29 25.98
CA TRP A 439 -1.36 -7.14 25.25
C TRP A 439 -1.72 -8.37 24.39
N SER A 440 -0.91 -9.44 24.44
CA SER A 440 -1.08 -10.70 23.69
C SER A 440 -1.29 -10.52 22.18
N THR A 441 -0.64 -9.50 21.59
CA THR A 441 -0.80 -9.13 20.18
C THR A 441 0.50 -9.29 19.39
N ARG A 442 0.38 -9.82 18.18
CA ARG A 442 1.46 -10.06 17.22
C ARG A 442 2.14 -8.79 16.70
N TYR A 443 1.42 -7.67 16.66
CA TYR A 443 1.82 -6.48 15.89
C TYR A 443 2.18 -5.30 16.77
N GLY A 444 3.21 -4.55 16.36
CA GLY A 444 3.76 -3.41 17.09
C GLY A 444 4.33 -2.34 16.18
N PHE A 445 4.57 -1.15 16.74
CA PHE A 445 5.33 -0.12 16.03
C PHE A 445 6.17 0.76 16.97
N ILE A 446 7.32 1.20 16.48
CA ILE A 446 8.12 2.28 17.07
C ILE A 446 8.00 3.48 16.11
N ILE A 447 7.78 4.67 16.64
CA ILE A 447 7.59 5.89 15.83
C ILE A 447 8.55 6.99 16.27
N THR A 448 9.27 7.57 15.31
CA THR A 448 10.26 8.62 15.58
C THR A 448 10.00 9.87 14.74
N ASN A 449 10.81 10.90 14.95
CA ASN A 449 10.83 12.08 14.09
C ASN A 449 11.51 11.85 12.71
N THR A 450 12.03 10.66 12.41
CA THR A 450 12.64 10.33 11.10
C THR A 450 11.94 9.18 10.38
N GLU A 451 11.38 8.20 11.10
CA GLU A 451 10.82 6.97 10.55
C GLU A 451 9.62 6.43 11.35
N VAL A 452 8.82 5.60 10.68
CA VAL A 452 7.95 4.60 11.32
C VAL A 452 8.65 3.25 11.18
N VAL A 453 8.81 2.52 12.27
CA VAL A 453 9.19 1.11 12.24
C VAL A 453 7.99 0.28 12.64
N VAL A 454 7.46 -0.51 11.71
CA VAL A 454 6.42 -1.51 11.99
C VAL A 454 7.08 -2.85 12.26
N LEU A 455 6.50 -3.67 13.14
CA LEU A 455 7.03 -5.00 13.45
C LEU A 455 5.93 -6.04 13.72
N ARG A 456 6.29 -7.31 13.50
CA ARG A 456 5.55 -8.49 13.95
C ARG A 456 6.45 -9.39 14.78
N ILE A 457 5.91 -10.08 15.78
CA ILE A 457 6.65 -11.05 16.61
C ILE A 457 6.10 -12.46 16.42
N ASN A 458 6.96 -13.48 16.54
CA ASN A 458 6.57 -14.88 16.66
C ASN A 458 7.17 -15.49 17.93
N ARG A 459 6.50 -16.49 18.51
CA ARG A 459 7.04 -17.25 19.65
C ARG A 459 8.16 -18.15 19.16
N GLN A 460 9.35 -18.11 19.77
CA GLN A 460 10.39 -19.09 19.45
C GLN A 460 10.09 -20.44 20.10
N ARG A 461 10.53 -21.53 19.47
CA ARG A 461 10.46 -22.88 20.05
C ARG A 461 11.69 -23.11 20.91
N LEU A 462 11.51 -23.12 22.24
CA LEU A 462 12.53 -23.50 23.23
C LEU A 462 13.37 -24.68 22.72
N HIS A 463 14.69 -24.48 22.60
CA HIS A 463 15.59 -25.54 22.16
C HIS A 463 15.47 -26.77 23.06
N VAL A 464 15.49 -27.96 22.44
CA VAL A 464 15.36 -29.25 23.14
C VAL A 464 16.42 -29.31 24.25
N GLY A 465 15.98 -29.17 25.49
CA GLY A 465 16.86 -28.77 26.60
C GLY A 465 18.05 -29.71 26.80
N ILE A 466 19.12 -29.20 27.43
CA ILE A 466 20.43 -29.87 27.57
C ILE A 466 20.35 -31.32 28.14
N ALA A 467 19.24 -31.68 28.79
CA ALA A 467 18.92 -33.04 29.21
C ALA A 467 18.67 -34.05 28.06
N ALA A 468 18.27 -33.62 26.85
CA ALA A 468 17.94 -34.51 25.73
C ALA A 468 19.12 -35.38 25.28
N ASN A 469 20.34 -34.83 25.34
CA ASN A 469 21.59 -35.55 25.05
C ASN A 469 22.18 -36.28 26.27
N ARG A 470 21.52 -36.29 27.43
CA ARG A 470 21.96 -37.10 28.58
C ARG A 470 21.56 -38.55 28.37
N THR A 471 22.56 -39.39 28.08
CA THR A 471 22.42 -40.84 27.93
C THR A 471 21.56 -41.43 29.04
N ARG A 472 20.39 -42.00 28.70
CA ARG A 472 19.50 -42.69 29.63
C ARG A 472 20.33 -43.71 30.42
N ARG A 473 20.47 -43.53 31.75
CA ARG A 473 21.17 -44.52 32.59
C ARG A 473 20.47 -45.85 32.46
N ILE A 474 21.12 -46.80 31.78
CA ILE A 474 20.70 -48.21 31.74
C ILE A 474 20.74 -48.70 33.19
N ARG A 475 19.57 -48.80 33.84
CA ARG A 475 19.45 -49.51 35.11
C ARG A 475 19.76 -50.97 34.83
N ARG A 476 20.91 -51.47 35.28
CA ARG A 476 21.14 -52.91 35.39
C ARG A 476 20.07 -53.47 36.31
N SER A 477 19.28 -54.39 35.79
CA SER A 477 18.21 -55.07 36.50
C SER A 477 18.77 -56.24 37.30
N ASP A 478 19.12 -55.99 38.56
CA ASP A 478 19.39 -57.04 39.55
C ASP A 478 18.74 -56.66 40.90
N ALA A 479 17.95 -57.59 41.45
CA ALA A 479 17.32 -57.68 42.78
C ALA A 479 17.43 -56.46 43.74
N THR A 480 16.33 -55.88 44.25
CA THR A 480 15.50 -56.44 45.35
C THR A 480 14.23 -55.59 45.59
N ILE A 481 13.22 -56.17 46.25
CA ILE A 481 11.85 -55.64 46.50
C ILE A 481 11.79 -54.72 47.74
N ILE A 482 10.95 -53.66 47.73
CA ILE A 482 9.95 -53.25 48.77
C ILE A 482 9.35 -51.87 48.41
N PRO A 483 8.02 -51.64 48.61
CA PRO A 483 7.33 -50.46 48.04
C PRO A 483 7.29 -49.22 48.95
N SER A 484 7.08 -48.05 48.33
CA SER A 484 6.56 -46.83 48.96
C SER A 484 5.50 -46.20 48.04
N SER A 485 4.52 -45.52 48.63
CA SER A 485 3.36 -44.98 47.92
C SER A 485 3.57 -43.53 47.49
N ASP A 486 3.74 -43.31 46.19
CA ASP A 486 3.54 -42.02 45.51
C ASP A 486 2.95 -42.31 44.11
N PRO A 487 2.03 -41.48 43.58
CA PRO A 487 1.50 -41.67 42.24
C PRO A 487 2.59 -41.47 41.20
N VAL A 488 2.76 -42.46 40.32
CA VAL A 488 3.78 -42.40 39.26
C VAL A 488 3.36 -41.38 38.21
N SER A 489 3.96 -40.20 38.25
CA SER A 489 3.88 -39.23 37.14
C SER A 489 4.41 -39.89 35.87
N ILE A 490 3.52 -40.20 34.94
CA ILE A 490 3.88 -40.61 33.59
C ILE A 490 4.52 -39.38 32.94
N ALA A 491 5.84 -39.42 32.79
CA ALA A 491 6.60 -38.33 32.20
C ALA A 491 6.32 -38.24 30.70
N SER A 492 5.32 -37.43 30.31
CA SER A 492 5.27 -36.84 28.98
C SER A 492 6.59 -36.11 28.73
N SER A 493 7.16 -36.29 27.54
CA SER A 493 8.43 -35.66 27.15
C SER A 493 8.21 -34.28 26.53
N GLU A 494 7.19 -33.57 27.00
CA GLU A 494 6.83 -32.22 26.57
C GLU A 494 7.42 -31.24 27.59
N GLY A 495 8.10 -30.21 27.09
CA GLY A 495 8.61 -29.15 27.97
C GLY A 495 7.46 -28.39 28.60
N PHE A 496 7.62 -27.95 29.85
CA PHE A 496 6.69 -27.03 30.48
C PHE A 496 6.55 -25.78 29.60
N GLN A 497 5.37 -25.58 29.01
CA GLN A 497 5.05 -24.39 28.23
C GLN A 497 4.41 -23.38 29.16
N ASP A 498 5.04 -22.22 29.35
CA ASP A 498 4.38 -21.13 30.04
C ASP A 498 3.19 -20.63 29.21
N VAL A 499 2.14 -20.20 29.90
CA VAL A 499 0.89 -19.65 29.33
C VAL A 499 0.89 -18.12 29.31
N ASN A 500 1.76 -17.47 30.09
CA ASN A 500 1.94 -16.02 30.10
C ASN A 500 2.98 -15.61 29.04
N PRO A 501 2.61 -14.77 28.04
CA PRO A 501 3.55 -14.33 27.00
C PRO A 501 4.77 -13.56 27.51
N LEU A 502 4.72 -13.00 28.73
CA LEU A 502 5.85 -12.28 29.34
C LEU A 502 7.05 -13.21 29.70
N HIS A 503 6.87 -14.53 29.68
CA HIS A 503 7.92 -15.52 29.93
C HIS A 503 8.27 -16.33 28.65
N TRP A 504 8.08 -15.75 27.46
CA TRP A 504 8.36 -16.40 26.18
C TRP A 504 9.57 -15.77 25.47
N ASP A 505 10.32 -16.61 24.74
CA ASP A 505 11.31 -16.17 23.75
C ASP A 505 10.60 -15.70 22.47
N PHE A 506 11.08 -14.62 21.85
CA PHE A 506 10.46 -14.01 20.66
C PHE A 506 11.44 -13.85 19.49
N GLY A 507 10.97 -14.11 18.27
CA GLY A 507 11.58 -13.61 17.04
C GLY A 507 10.89 -12.33 16.61
N VAL A 508 11.63 -11.39 16.01
CA VAL A 508 11.11 -10.07 15.61
C VAL A 508 11.38 -9.84 14.12
N GLU A 509 10.33 -9.51 13.38
CA GLU A 509 10.40 -9.11 11.97
C GLU A 509 9.96 -7.64 11.83
N TYR A 510 10.75 -6.79 11.16
CA TYR A 510 10.49 -5.35 11.09
C TYR A 510 10.54 -4.76 9.68
N LYS A 511 9.85 -3.63 9.46
CA LYS A 511 10.04 -2.76 8.30
C LYS A 511 10.20 -1.32 8.77
N ALA A 512 11.31 -0.69 8.39
CA ALA A 512 11.56 0.72 8.58
C ALA A 512 11.05 1.53 7.38
N ILE A 513 10.31 2.62 7.63
CA ILE A 513 9.74 3.51 6.62
C ILE A 513 10.06 4.97 7.00
N PRO A 514 11.04 5.62 6.34
CA PRO A 514 11.35 7.02 6.58
C PRO A 514 10.17 7.94 6.26
N TRP A 515 9.96 9.02 7.03
CA TRP A 515 8.93 10.02 6.73
C TRP A 515 9.15 10.77 5.39
N ASN A 516 10.36 10.67 4.85
CA ASN A 516 10.70 11.17 3.51
C ASN A 516 10.15 10.31 2.37
N GLU A 517 9.65 9.09 2.62
CA GLU A 517 8.95 8.29 1.61
C GLU A 517 7.55 8.84 1.33
N HIS A 518 7.32 9.27 0.08
CA HIS A 518 6.09 9.89 -0.38
C HIS A 518 5.93 9.74 -1.91
N GLY A 519 4.68 9.81 -2.38
CA GLY A 519 4.33 9.64 -3.80
C GLY A 519 3.70 8.27 -4.11
N PRO A 520 3.27 8.06 -5.36
CA PRO A 520 2.71 6.78 -5.82
C PRO A 520 3.79 5.69 -5.88
N GLY A 521 3.39 4.41 -5.76
CA GLY A 521 4.33 3.28 -5.77
C GLY A 521 5.17 3.14 -4.50
N LYS A 522 4.89 3.92 -3.44
CA LYS A 522 5.70 3.96 -2.21
C LYS A 522 4.88 3.64 -0.97
N LEU A 523 5.43 2.78 -0.12
CA LEU A 523 4.95 2.57 1.24
C LEU A 523 5.36 3.78 2.08
N THR A 524 4.39 4.61 2.45
CA THR A 524 4.61 5.80 3.30
C THR A 524 4.31 5.47 4.77
N GLY A 525 4.90 6.20 5.72
CA GLY A 525 4.64 5.96 7.15
C GLY A 525 3.15 6.03 7.53
N LYS A 526 2.37 6.95 6.91
CA LYS A 526 0.92 7.04 7.09
C LYS A 526 0.19 5.79 6.57
N LEU A 527 0.62 5.25 5.41
CA LEU A 527 0.05 4.02 4.84
C LEU A 527 0.44 2.77 5.67
N ALA A 528 1.68 2.69 6.16
CA ALA A 528 2.16 1.60 6.99
C ALA A 528 1.38 1.50 8.31
N LEU A 529 1.17 2.62 9.02
CA LEU A 529 0.36 2.67 10.24
C LEU A 529 -1.10 2.30 9.97
N TRP A 530 -1.69 2.83 8.89
CA TRP A 530 -3.06 2.50 8.48
C TRP A 530 -3.21 0.98 8.21
N ALA A 531 -2.29 0.41 7.44
CA ALA A 531 -2.31 -1.02 7.09
C ALA A 531 -2.14 -1.90 8.34
N LEU A 532 -1.17 -1.60 9.19
CA LEU A 532 -0.90 -2.39 10.41
C LEU A 532 -2.10 -2.38 11.38
N ALA A 533 -2.80 -1.25 11.51
CA ALA A 533 -4.03 -1.18 12.30
C ALA A 533 -5.17 -2.02 11.71
N ARG A 534 -5.33 -2.06 10.38
CA ARG A 534 -6.28 -2.97 9.71
C ARG A 534 -5.91 -4.44 9.96
N MET A 535 -4.63 -4.79 9.84
CA MET A 535 -4.13 -6.15 10.06
C MET A 535 -4.38 -6.63 11.50
N ALA A 536 -4.08 -5.80 12.49
CA ALA A 536 -4.35 -6.07 13.90
C ALA A 536 -5.85 -6.17 14.27
N SER A 537 -6.75 -5.71 13.38
CA SER A 537 -8.20 -5.63 13.65
C SER A 537 -9.05 -6.66 12.92
N TYR A 538 -8.51 -7.33 11.89
CA TYR A 538 -9.26 -8.28 11.07
C TYR A 538 -8.44 -9.51 10.65
N GLY A 539 -7.10 -9.40 10.63
CA GLY A 539 -6.19 -10.50 10.35
C GLY A 539 -5.70 -11.21 11.62
N ASP A 540 -4.69 -12.06 11.41
CA ASP A 540 -4.11 -12.90 12.46
C ASP A 540 -3.19 -12.12 13.39
N HIS A 541 -3.77 -11.65 14.48
CA HIS A 541 -3.15 -10.86 15.54
C HIS A 541 -2.71 -11.68 16.77
N SER A 542 -3.01 -12.98 16.83
CA SER A 542 -2.51 -13.86 17.91
C SER A 542 -1.00 -14.12 17.76
N ILE A 543 -0.33 -14.36 18.87
CA ILE A 543 1.10 -14.70 18.91
C ILE A 543 1.25 -16.22 18.70
N GLU A 544 1.74 -16.62 17.54
CA GLU A 544 1.96 -18.03 17.16
C GLU A 544 3.46 -18.35 16.97
N TYR A 545 3.81 -19.63 16.84
CA TYR A 545 5.18 -20.07 16.53
C TYR A 545 5.62 -19.75 15.09
N SER A 546 4.68 -19.82 14.15
CA SER A 546 4.87 -19.50 12.74
C SER A 546 3.55 -18.97 12.17
N TYR A 547 3.61 -18.29 11.02
CA TYR A 547 2.45 -17.64 10.42
C TYR A 547 2.37 -17.92 8.92
N PRO A 548 1.16 -17.87 8.34
CA PRO A 548 0.99 -17.73 6.90
C PRO A 548 1.59 -16.44 6.33
N ASP A 549 1.95 -16.51 5.04
CA ASP A 549 2.37 -15.42 4.18
C ASP A 549 1.21 -14.43 4.02
N LEU A 550 1.48 -13.14 3.78
CA LEU A 550 0.44 -12.11 4.00
C LEU A 550 -0.75 -12.22 3.04
N ASP A 551 -0.57 -12.57 1.76
CA ASP A 551 -1.62 -12.66 0.74
C ASP A 551 -2.20 -14.08 0.59
N THR A 552 -2.54 -14.70 1.74
CA THR A 552 -3.04 -16.09 1.80
C THR A 552 -4.35 -16.22 2.59
N TRP A 553 -4.99 -17.37 2.41
CA TRP A 553 -6.29 -17.72 2.99
C TRP A 553 -6.19 -18.99 3.83
N ARG A 554 -7.11 -19.15 4.78
CA ARG A 554 -7.29 -20.38 5.56
C ARG A 554 -8.76 -20.81 5.56
N THR A 555 -9.01 -22.05 5.95
CA THR A 555 -10.39 -22.54 6.17
C THR A 555 -10.99 -21.86 7.42
N GLN A 556 -12.29 -21.56 7.43
CA GLN A 556 -12.95 -21.06 8.64
C GLN A 556 -13.20 -22.20 9.64
N ASP A 557 -13.07 -21.93 10.94
CA ASP A 557 -13.22 -22.92 12.03
C ASP A 557 -14.60 -23.61 12.04
N THR A 558 -15.61 -22.98 11.43
CA THR A 558 -16.97 -23.50 11.22
C THR A 558 -17.08 -24.56 10.11
N GLY A 559 -15.99 -24.81 9.37
CA GLY A 559 -15.99 -25.65 8.17
C GLY A 559 -16.74 -25.07 6.96
N GLN A 560 -17.18 -23.81 7.03
CA GLN A 560 -17.93 -23.15 5.96
C GLN A 560 -17.20 -21.91 5.44
N GLY A 561 -16.66 -22.04 4.22
CA GLY A 561 -15.90 -21.01 3.55
C GLY A 561 -14.47 -20.85 4.06
N ILE A 562 -13.81 -19.82 3.53
CA ILE A 562 -12.43 -19.44 3.82
C ILE A 562 -12.39 -18.01 4.35
N ILE A 563 -11.29 -17.65 5.00
CA ILE A 563 -10.99 -16.30 5.49
C ILE A 563 -9.54 -15.94 5.14
N HIS A 564 -9.33 -14.69 4.73
CA HIS A 564 -8.01 -14.16 4.37
C HIS A 564 -7.18 -13.87 5.63
N ASN A 565 -5.96 -14.41 5.69
CA ASN A 565 -5.10 -14.36 6.88
C ASN A 565 -4.72 -12.94 7.36
N THR A 566 -4.70 -11.96 6.45
CA THR A 566 -4.27 -10.58 6.75
C THR A 566 -5.41 -9.55 6.72
N SER A 567 -6.37 -9.64 5.80
CA SER A 567 -7.47 -8.67 5.70
C SER A 567 -8.76 -9.08 6.44
N GLY A 568 -8.89 -10.36 6.82
CA GLY A 568 -10.12 -10.91 7.41
C GLY A 568 -11.31 -11.01 6.46
N GLU A 569 -11.13 -10.75 5.15
CA GLU A 569 -12.19 -10.94 4.16
C GLU A 569 -12.59 -12.42 4.07
N LYS A 570 -13.88 -12.68 3.84
CA LYS A 570 -14.47 -14.02 3.81
C LYS A 570 -15.02 -14.35 2.42
N LEU A 571 -14.80 -15.58 1.98
CA LEU A 571 -15.38 -16.12 0.73
C LEU A 571 -16.00 -17.49 1.00
N ASP A 572 -17.11 -17.80 0.35
CA ASP A 572 -17.78 -19.11 0.49
C ASP A 572 -16.94 -20.28 -0.05
N LYS A 573 -16.08 -20.01 -1.04
CA LYS A 573 -15.24 -20.99 -1.74
C LYS A 573 -13.93 -20.36 -2.26
N PRO A 574 -12.84 -21.14 -2.38
CA PRO A 574 -11.62 -20.71 -3.05
C PRO A 574 -11.84 -20.33 -4.52
N THR A 575 -11.03 -19.38 -5.00
CA THR A 575 -10.95 -18.97 -6.41
C THR A 575 -9.66 -19.46 -7.06
N LYS A 576 -9.47 -19.23 -8.36
CA LYS A 576 -8.22 -19.53 -9.08
C LYS A 576 -6.98 -18.81 -8.49
N HIS A 577 -7.18 -17.72 -7.77
CA HIS A 577 -6.13 -16.87 -7.19
C HIS A 577 -6.04 -16.99 -5.66
N THR A 578 -6.71 -17.97 -5.06
CA THR A 578 -6.72 -18.21 -3.62
C THR A 578 -5.64 -19.23 -3.27
N GLU A 579 -4.49 -18.77 -2.76
CA GLU A 579 -3.52 -19.64 -2.09
C GLU A 579 -4.00 -19.94 -0.66
N ILE A 580 -3.97 -21.21 -0.26
CA ILE A 580 -4.47 -21.68 1.04
C ILE A 580 -3.29 -22.13 1.90
N GLN A 581 -3.12 -21.47 3.04
CA GLN A 581 -2.09 -21.72 4.03
C GLN A 581 -2.74 -21.61 5.42
N GLU A 582 -2.96 -22.77 6.03
CA GLU A 582 -3.58 -22.90 7.36
C GLU A 582 -2.61 -22.45 8.47
N ARG A 583 -3.16 -22.13 9.65
CA ARG A 583 -2.37 -21.83 10.86
C ARG A 583 -1.67 -23.08 11.40
N ASP A 584 -0.51 -22.89 12.03
CA ASP A 584 0.33 -23.94 12.65
C ASP A 584 -0.26 -24.43 14.00
N HIS A 585 -1.48 -24.99 13.97
CA HIS A 585 -2.31 -25.37 15.13
C HIS A 585 -1.71 -26.53 15.95
N PHE A 586 -0.65 -26.26 16.72
CA PHE A 586 0.00 -27.26 17.57
C PHE A 586 -0.80 -27.64 18.85
N LEU A 587 -1.89 -26.94 19.17
CA LEU A 587 -2.65 -27.11 20.42
C LEU A 587 -4.04 -27.79 20.25
N ASN A 588 -4.66 -27.76 19.07
CA ASN A 588 -6.01 -28.32 18.88
C ASN A 588 -6.04 -29.86 18.71
N ALA A 589 -4.89 -30.54 18.76
CA ALA A 589 -4.82 -32.01 18.71
C ALA A 589 -5.07 -32.68 20.08
N ALA A 590 -5.03 -31.93 21.19
CA ALA A 590 -5.13 -32.47 22.55
C ALA A 590 -6.56 -32.56 23.09
N SER A 591 -7.52 -31.81 22.53
CA SER A 591 -8.93 -31.80 22.93
C SER A 591 -9.79 -32.88 22.27
N GLY A 592 -9.20 -33.74 21.43
CA GLY A 592 -9.87 -34.87 20.78
C GLY A 592 -10.15 -36.09 21.70
N ALA A 593 -10.28 -35.88 23.01
CA ALA A 593 -10.46 -36.95 24.00
C ALA A 593 -11.43 -36.54 25.11
N GLY A 594 -12.67 -37.04 25.02
CA GLY A 594 -13.66 -37.14 26.11
C GLY A 594 -13.70 -36.02 27.15
N HIS A 595 -14.51 -34.99 26.91
CA HIS A 595 -15.18 -34.28 27.99
C HIS A 595 -16.67 -34.58 27.91
N ASP A 596 -17.17 -35.29 28.93
CA ASP A 596 -18.58 -35.57 29.10
C ASP A 596 -19.32 -34.27 29.48
N ASP A 597 -20.51 -34.06 28.90
CA ASP A 597 -21.36 -32.90 29.20
C ASP A 597 -21.96 -33.00 30.63
N GLU A 598 -21.29 -32.46 31.65
CA GLU A 598 -21.96 -32.06 32.90
C GLU A 598 -22.78 -30.76 32.70
N ASN A 599 -23.75 -30.83 31.78
CA ASN A 599 -24.63 -29.73 31.45
C ASN A 599 -25.78 -29.64 32.46
N ILE A 600 -25.56 -28.89 33.54
CA ILE A 600 -26.58 -28.63 34.57
C ILE A 600 -27.71 -27.78 33.96
N ASN A 601 -28.83 -28.41 33.65
CA ASN A 601 -30.11 -27.74 33.43
C ASN A 601 -31.24 -28.51 34.12
N SER A 602 -32.10 -27.79 34.83
CA SER A 602 -33.32 -28.32 35.44
C SER A 602 -34.53 -28.18 34.48
N ASP A 603 -35.60 -28.89 34.84
CA ASP A 603 -36.99 -28.63 34.44
C ASP A 603 -37.46 -29.02 33.02
N ASP A 604 -37.99 -30.24 32.94
CA ASP A 604 -39.30 -30.59 32.36
C ASP A 604 -39.70 -30.06 30.95
N LYS A 605 -39.69 -30.96 29.95
CA LYS A 605 -40.93 -31.61 29.43
C LYS A 605 -40.76 -32.64 28.29
N ASP A 606 -41.20 -33.86 28.58
CA ASP A 606 -42.20 -34.68 27.85
C ASP A 606 -41.98 -35.10 26.35
N ALA A 607 -42.70 -36.17 25.97
CA ALA A 607 -43.16 -36.50 24.61
C ALA A 607 -42.22 -37.16 23.55
N SER A 608 -41.48 -38.20 23.95
CA SER A 608 -41.50 -39.54 23.27
C SER A 608 -40.86 -39.82 21.88
N ARG A 609 -40.36 -41.07 21.74
CA ARG A 609 -40.67 -42.07 20.66
C ARG A 609 -39.59 -42.47 19.61
N LEU A 610 -39.17 -43.76 19.72
CA LEU A 610 -38.63 -44.70 18.70
C LEU A 610 -37.14 -44.67 18.27
N GLU A 611 -36.38 -45.62 18.85
CA GLU A 611 -35.41 -46.56 18.22
C GLU A 611 -36.06 -47.38 17.04
N PRO A 612 -35.34 -48.19 16.18
CA PRO A 612 -34.03 -48.84 16.42
C PRO A 612 -33.02 -49.10 15.22
N ARG A 613 -31.75 -49.50 15.55
CA ARG A 613 -30.90 -50.59 14.93
C ARG A 613 -30.52 -50.54 13.40
N GLU A 614 -29.60 -51.31 12.77
CA GLU A 614 -28.51 -52.32 13.00
C GLU A 614 -27.66 -52.44 11.67
N SER A 615 -26.51 -53.11 11.44
CA SER A 615 -25.53 -53.94 12.20
C SER A 615 -24.21 -54.19 11.37
N GLU A 616 -23.05 -54.28 12.04
CA GLU A 616 -21.89 -55.23 11.86
C GLU A 616 -21.21 -55.55 10.48
N ASP A 617 -19.90 -55.24 10.36
CA ASP A 617 -18.70 -56.12 10.10
C ASP A 617 -18.62 -57.20 8.96
N PRO A 618 -17.42 -57.77 8.60
CA PRO A 618 -16.02 -57.27 8.65
C PRO A 618 -15.15 -57.62 7.38
N GLU A 619 -13.82 -57.44 7.48
CA GLU A 619 -12.72 -57.85 6.55
C GLU A 619 -12.46 -59.39 6.52
N PRO A 620 -11.61 -60.02 5.65
CA PRO A 620 -10.13 -59.96 5.83
C PRO A 620 -9.17 -60.26 4.62
N ASP A 621 -7.87 -60.03 4.89
CA ASP A 621 -6.69 -60.89 4.61
C ASP A 621 -5.79 -60.78 3.34
N VAL A 622 -4.53 -61.23 3.54
CA VAL A 622 -3.35 -61.07 2.65
C VAL A 622 -2.78 -62.45 2.21
N PRO A 623 -1.83 -62.53 1.24
CA PRO A 623 -0.46 -62.88 1.66
C PRO A 623 0.70 -62.28 0.84
N GLN A 624 1.93 -62.44 1.36
CA GLN A 624 3.21 -61.93 0.84
C GLN A 624 3.90 -62.89 -0.15
N PHE A 625 4.91 -62.40 -0.91
CA PHE A 625 6.15 -63.15 -1.23
C PHE A 625 7.33 -62.18 -1.55
N SER A 626 8.56 -62.70 -1.69
CA SER A 626 9.80 -61.93 -1.39
C SER A 626 11.04 -62.27 -2.26
N ARG A 627 12.17 -61.58 -1.97
CA ARG A 627 13.61 -61.82 -2.32
C ARG A 627 14.25 -61.15 -3.58
N ALA A 628 15.27 -60.30 -3.28
CA ALA A 628 16.71 -60.44 -3.68
C ALA A 628 17.14 -60.17 -5.16
N VAL A 629 18.39 -59.81 -5.55
CA VAL A 629 19.65 -59.33 -4.88
C VAL A 629 20.67 -58.82 -5.94
N SER A 630 21.64 -57.95 -5.56
CA SER A 630 22.89 -57.57 -6.32
C SER A 630 22.73 -56.85 -7.67
N THR A 631 23.71 -56.15 -8.29
CA THR A 631 25.03 -55.51 -7.99
C THR A 631 25.24 -54.44 -9.11
N GLY A 632 26.02 -53.36 -9.05
CA GLY A 632 27.08 -52.89 -8.13
C GLY A 632 28.39 -52.63 -8.90
N LEU A 633 28.90 -51.39 -8.97
CA LEU A 633 30.29 -50.98 -9.33
C LEU A 633 30.50 -49.44 -9.30
N GLU A 634 31.65 -48.99 -8.78
CA GLU A 634 32.27 -47.64 -8.85
C GLU A 634 33.75 -47.84 -9.35
N PRO A 635 34.74 -46.90 -9.30
CA PRO A 635 34.77 -45.44 -9.00
C PRO A 635 35.54 -44.58 -10.05
N GLY A 636 35.68 -43.25 -9.82
CA GLY A 636 36.32 -42.36 -10.82
C GLY A 636 36.72 -40.90 -10.47
N GLN A 637 37.17 -40.61 -9.23
CA GLN A 637 37.90 -39.39 -8.80
C GLN A 637 37.23 -37.99 -8.85
N LEU A 638 37.60 -37.16 -7.85
CA LEU A 638 37.32 -35.72 -7.70
C LEU A 638 38.49 -34.86 -8.20
N PRO A 639 38.34 -33.53 -8.29
CA PRO A 639 39.03 -32.71 -7.28
C PRO A 639 38.20 -31.56 -6.65
N ASP A 640 38.77 -31.03 -5.56
CA ASP A 640 38.38 -29.87 -4.73
C ASP A 640 38.34 -28.51 -5.47
N SER A 641 37.68 -27.43 -4.99
CA SER A 641 36.70 -27.25 -3.88
C SER A 641 36.07 -25.83 -3.93
N GLN A 642 35.09 -25.56 -3.05
CA GLN A 642 34.55 -24.24 -2.63
C GLN A 642 33.98 -23.28 -3.71
N ALA A 643 32.64 -23.25 -3.87
CA ALA A 643 31.78 -22.08 -3.61
C ALA A 643 30.32 -22.24 -4.15
N ALA A 644 29.37 -21.63 -3.43
CA ALA A 644 28.04 -21.16 -3.86
C ALA A 644 26.94 -22.16 -4.34
N GLU A 645 25.69 -21.66 -4.25
CA GLU A 645 24.43 -22.10 -4.87
C GLU A 645 23.97 -23.58 -4.76
N SER A 646 22.84 -23.78 -4.06
CA SER A 646 22.06 -25.02 -4.05
C SER A 646 21.24 -25.23 -5.34
N ARG A 647 21.91 -25.30 -6.50
CA ARG A 647 21.25 -25.58 -7.79
C ARG A 647 20.54 -26.94 -7.76
N ASN A 648 19.22 -26.95 -7.95
CA ASN A 648 18.45 -28.18 -8.11
C ASN A 648 18.88 -28.91 -9.41
N THR A 649 19.51 -30.07 -9.27
CA THR A 649 20.06 -30.80 -10.42
C THR A 649 18.94 -31.42 -11.26
N TRP A 650 18.95 -31.13 -12.56
CA TRP A 650 18.00 -31.69 -13.52
C TRP A 650 18.40 -33.11 -13.92
N ILE A 651 17.47 -34.05 -13.81
CA ILE A 651 17.68 -35.47 -14.10
C ILE A 651 16.61 -35.95 -15.09
N LYS A 652 17.04 -36.31 -16.28
CA LYS A 652 16.15 -36.85 -17.32
C LYS A 652 15.80 -38.30 -17.01
N VAL A 653 14.51 -38.60 -16.84
CA VAL A 653 14.02 -39.94 -16.47
C VAL A 653 13.07 -40.53 -17.52
N GLU A 654 13.11 -41.84 -17.66
CA GLU A 654 12.10 -42.62 -18.38
C GLU A 654 10.99 -42.99 -17.39
N VAL A 655 9.76 -42.51 -17.65
CA VAL A 655 8.60 -42.78 -16.78
C VAL A 655 7.77 -43.92 -17.38
N LYS A 656 7.38 -44.88 -16.54
CA LYS A 656 6.62 -46.08 -16.90
C LYS A 656 5.40 -46.21 -15.99
N LYS A 657 4.21 -46.11 -16.58
CA LYS A 657 2.95 -46.29 -15.87
C LYS A 657 2.76 -47.77 -15.48
N ARG A 658 2.44 -48.04 -14.22
CA ARG A 658 2.02 -49.36 -13.73
C ARG A 658 0.75 -49.18 -12.91
N ARG A 659 -0.36 -49.80 -13.35
CA ARG A 659 -1.70 -49.62 -12.77
C ARG A 659 -2.10 -48.12 -12.74
N ARG A 660 -2.13 -47.49 -11.57
CA ARG A 660 -2.49 -46.07 -11.38
C ARG A 660 -1.26 -45.14 -11.29
N ASP A 661 -0.07 -45.70 -11.09
CA ASP A 661 1.11 -44.96 -10.64
C ASP A 661 2.17 -44.83 -11.73
N PHE A 662 2.94 -43.75 -11.65
CA PHE A 662 4.01 -43.39 -12.58
C PHE A 662 5.36 -43.74 -11.97
N HIS A 663 6.00 -44.78 -12.48
CA HIS A 663 7.30 -45.22 -11.98
C HIS A 663 8.46 -44.60 -12.76
N TYR A 664 9.50 -44.18 -12.06
CA TYR A 664 10.73 -43.63 -12.63
C TYR A 664 11.92 -44.02 -11.73
N ARG A 665 13.16 -43.87 -12.20
CA ARG A 665 14.34 -44.03 -11.33
C ARG A 665 14.79 -42.70 -10.75
N ASP A 666 15.05 -42.68 -9.44
CA ASP A 666 15.65 -41.54 -8.77
C ASP A 666 17.15 -41.37 -9.11
N TYR A 667 17.76 -40.31 -8.58
CA TYR A 667 19.18 -39.98 -8.76
C TYR A 667 20.17 -41.05 -8.26
N LYS A 668 19.71 -42.02 -7.47
CA LYS A 668 20.47 -43.18 -6.97
C LYS A 668 20.12 -44.48 -7.70
N GLY A 669 19.27 -44.40 -8.73
CA GLY A 669 18.85 -45.54 -9.52
C GLY A 669 17.72 -46.37 -8.91
N HIS A 670 17.11 -45.95 -7.79
CA HIS A 670 15.98 -46.68 -7.21
C HIS A 670 14.70 -46.41 -8.00
N ASP A 671 13.93 -47.46 -8.30
CA ASP A 671 12.56 -47.32 -8.79
C ASP A 671 11.71 -46.60 -7.71
N LYS A 672 11.16 -45.43 -8.05
CA LYS A 672 10.16 -44.67 -7.29
C LYS A 672 8.81 -44.75 -8.00
N SER A 673 7.73 -44.59 -7.25
CA SER A 673 6.39 -44.28 -7.77
C SER A 673 6.07 -42.80 -7.52
N SER A 674 5.10 -42.29 -8.28
CA SER A 674 4.51 -40.96 -8.18
C SER A 674 3.07 -41.01 -8.71
N ALA A 675 2.18 -40.17 -8.21
CA ALA A 675 0.87 -39.97 -8.82
C ALA A 675 0.98 -38.99 -10.00
N LYS A 676 -0.05 -38.92 -10.86
CA LYS A 676 -0.04 -37.99 -12.02
C LYS A 676 -0.02 -36.52 -11.58
N SER A 677 -0.62 -36.22 -10.42
CA SER A 677 -0.64 -34.90 -9.76
C SER A 677 0.75 -34.32 -9.53
N ASP A 678 1.73 -35.18 -9.30
CA ASP A 678 3.06 -34.78 -8.83
C ASP A 678 3.93 -34.24 -9.98
N TRP A 679 3.44 -34.34 -11.22
CA TRP A 679 4.11 -33.93 -12.45
C TRP A 679 3.51 -32.66 -13.04
N GLU A 680 4.22 -31.56 -12.87
CA GLU A 680 3.95 -30.27 -13.50
C GLU A 680 4.22 -30.35 -15.02
N ALA A 681 3.31 -29.80 -15.83
CA ALA A 681 3.50 -29.68 -17.27
C ALA A 681 4.33 -28.42 -17.59
N VAL A 682 5.37 -28.58 -18.41
CA VAL A 682 6.29 -27.49 -18.80
C VAL A 682 6.54 -27.54 -20.31
N ASP A 683 7.12 -26.48 -20.89
CA ASP A 683 7.47 -26.54 -22.30
C ASP A 683 8.43 -27.72 -22.60
N GLY A 684 8.13 -28.44 -23.68
CA GLY A 684 8.85 -29.64 -24.09
C GLY A 684 8.69 -30.90 -23.21
N GLY A 685 7.89 -30.90 -22.12
CA GLY A 685 7.68 -32.10 -21.31
C GLY A 685 6.96 -31.94 -19.96
N TYR A 686 7.40 -32.69 -18.96
CA TYR A 686 6.86 -32.70 -17.60
C TYR A 686 8.01 -32.76 -16.58
N VAL A 687 7.82 -32.12 -15.42
CA VAL A 687 8.77 -32.13 -14.29
C VAL A 687 8.13 -32.57 -12.97
N LEU A 688 8.90 -33.31 -12.18
CA LEU A 688 8.59 -33.69 -10.79
C LEU A 688 9.69 -33.11 -9.90
N ARG A 689 9.32 -32.17 -9.02
CA ARG A 689 10.26 -31.41 -8.17
C ARG A 689 10.48 -32.11 -6.82
N GLY A 690 11.68 -32.63 -6.58
CA GLY A 690 12.13 -33.12 -5.27
C GLY A 690 13.08 -32.14 -4.59
N LYS A 691 13.24 -32.26 -3.25
CA LYS A 691 13.98 -31.31 -2.38
C LYS A 691 15.44 -30.95 -2.77
N ARG A 692 16.04 -31.62 -3.77
CA ARG A 692 17.39 -31.31 -4.32
C ARG A 692 17.53 -31.63 -5.83
N HIS A 693 16.48 -32.15 -6.48
CA HIS A 693 16.55 -32.74 -7.82
C HIS A 693 15.23 -32.52 -8.57
N ILE A 694 15.31 -32.13 -9.83
CA ILE A 694 14.13 -31.99 -10.71
C ILE A 694 14.17 -33.14 -11.72
N TYR A 695 13.19 -34.03 -11.65
CA TYR A 695 13.07 -35.15 -12.58
C TYR A 695 12.26 -34.72 -13.80
N PHE A 696 12.88 -34.73 -14.98
CA PHE A 696 12.25 -34.32 -16.24
C PHE A 696 11.95 -35.51 -17.14
N THR A 697 10.78 -35.53 -17.78
CA THR A 697 10.51 -36.46 -18.88
C THR A 697 9.81 -35.79 -20.05
N LYS A 698 10.06 -36.28 -21.27
CA LYS A 698 9.43 -35.71 -22.49
C LYS A 698 7.96 -36.10 -22.66
N LYS A 699 7.51 -37.21 -22.06
CA LYS A 699 6.12 -37.71 -22.13
C LYS A 699 5.78 -38.56 -20.90
N LEU A 700 4.59 -38.37 -20.35
CA LEU A 700 3.98 -39.27 -19.36
C LEU A 700 3.07 -40.31 -20.09
N PRO A 701 3.10 -41.61 -19.74
CA PRO A 701 2.24 -42.64 -20.37
C PRO A 701 0.79 -42.77 -19.83
#